data_AF-A0A1Y0CB11-F1
#
_entry.id   AF-A0A1Y0CB11-F1
#
_cell.length_a   1.000
_cell.length_b   1.000
_cell.length_c   1.000
_cell.angle_alpha   90.00
_cell.angle_beta   90.00
_cell.angle_gamma   90.00
#
_symmetry.space_group_name_H-M   'P 1'
#
loop_
_entity.id
_entity.type
_entity.pdbx_description
1 polymer ?
#
loop_
_entity_poly.entity_id
_entity_poly.type
_entity_poly.pdbx_seq_one_letter_code
_entity_poly.pdbx_strand_id
1 'polypeptide(L)'
;MARVCVIRCHYFRDTRLQREISALLDRGHQVHVLCLREPGEPMRERRNGLTITRIPMRHTAGATTARRLFEYILFFLAASVGVTALHLHRRLDLVQVNSLPDALVFSALIPRLAGARVLLDLQEPMPEFFETKSGLDDRHLAVRLVVALEQASIRFADAVITVTEQMRQTFGARGAATDKITVVMDGSDEEIFDPAQHHRHDSGTFVLVSHGTMEPQYGLDTAIHAVAQLITTIPELELHLIGDGSARESLAALASQLGVADHVVFSAGFIPIDQLVAMLANSDVGVVAMKRDSFRDLTLAGKMFDYIAMGIPMAVSETRSVSENFPAGCFAPFNSGDADSLARAIQHLYADRDQAAAYATRARNAARPYRWPVQRRRYRDVVDGLIGSAGRPAWCLEHPRGEARLSVTVSRSPTKAQLKRWDTLVSTEPGCDVAQLSAWAEVRRLAGFEPLYVFACDGDELVGGAQAFTRKLPFVGKVGYLPYGPVIAGTADRATVTAVLSSAVRDLADNETGMLFIQPPACGEDISLELQRHGFKPTHADIAPRVTVRLDLSRGESELWSGLPAEARRRAKKWPERGVRVRHGTHDDVPSLARLHAATARHHGFTPISLQYMDNLYRLLAPAGQAQLFIGEIAGTPVVADLLTGCGGVLTGRLTGMDRASPATKFGVPTAVRWEAIRWAKAQGYNWFDFGGVSEAAISPTVQHPNSATHSGGDAYKMSFGATAFRFPTPVEYVSSPTFRFIYDLTRESPVGHRILQSAQRRLRTGR
;
A
#
# COMPACT_ATOMS: atom_id res chain seq x y z
N MET A 1 6.20 1.23 -3.02
CA MET A 1 7.11 2.37 -2.79
C MET A 1 6.27 3.58 -2.41
N ALA A 2 6.34 4.02 -1.15
CA ALA A 2 5.52 5.12 -0.60
C ALA A 2 6.38 6.37 -0.31
N ARG A 3 5.75 7.53 -0.20
CA ARG A 3 6.36 8.81 0.17
C ARG A 3 6.04 9.15 1.61
N VAL A 4 7.06 9.14 2.46
CA VAL A 4 6.95 9.38 3.90
C VAL A 4 7.59 10.73 4.22
N CYS A 5 6.89 11.58 4.97
CA CYS A 5 7.50 12.76 5.57
C CYS A 5 7.66 12.55 7.07
N VAL A 6 8.87 12.71 7.60
CA VAL A 6 9.17 12.64 9.03
C VAL A 6 9.42 14.06 9.54
N ILE A 7 8.66 14.50 10.54
CA ILE A 7 8.77 15.83 11.14
C ILE A 7 9.35 15.68 12.54
N ARG A 8 10.42 16.42 12.84
CA ARG A 8 11.06 16.43 14.16
C ARG A 8 11.47 17.84 14.57
N CYS A 9 11.07 18.29 15.75
CA CYS A 9 11.43 19.62 16.30
C CYS A 9 12.86 19.69 16.87
N HIS A 10 13.77 18.83 16.40
CA HIS A 10 15.16 18.73 16.85
C HIS A 10 16.08 18.44 15.66
N TYR A 11 17.36 18.19 15.94
CA TYR A 11 18.38 17.93 14.92
C TYR A 11 18.30 16.51 14.36
N PHE A 12 18.88 16.30 13.18
CA PHE A 12 18.90 15.01 12.47
C PHE A 12 19.85 13.95 13.07
N ARG A 13 20.68 14.33 14.05
CA ARG A 13 21.72 13.44 14.64
C ARG A 13 21.20 12.35 15.57
N ASP A 14 19.90 12.35 15.85
CA ASP A 14 19.28 11.38 16.75
C ASP A 14 19.37 9.95 16.18
N THR A 15 19.97 9.03 16.95
CA THR A 15 20.27 7.67 16.52
C THR A 15 19.01 6.85 16.27
N ARG A 16 17.93 7.08 17.04
CA ARG A 16 16.62 6.45 16.80
C ARG A 16 15.99 6.93 15.50
N LEU A 17 15.94 8.25 15.27
CA LEU A 17 15.44 8.81 14.01
C LEU A 17 16.21 8.25 12.81
N GLN A 18 17.54 8.17 12.90
CA GLN A 18 18.36 7.62 11.82
C GLN A 18 18.03 6.16 11.54
N ARG A 19 17.80 5.36 12.58
CA ARG A 19 17.38 3.97 12.48
C ARG A 19 15.99 3.79 11.88
N GLU A 20 15.02 4.61 12.28
CA GLU A 20 13.68 4.65 11.68
C GLU A 20 13.76 5.02 10.19
N ILE A 21 14.52 6.06 9.85
CA ILE A 21 14.71 6.48 8.45
C ILE A 21 15.40 5.39 7.64
N SER A 22 16.45 4.75 8.17
CA SER A 22 17.11 3.62 7.53
C SER A 22 16.11 2.48 7.28
N ALA A 23 15.28 2.15 8.29
CA ALA A 23 14.26 1.13 8.17
C ALA A 23 13.22 1.42 7.08
N LEU A 24 12.87 2.69 6.85
CA LEU A 24 12.00 3.15 5.76
C LEU A 24 12.69 3.08 4.39
N LEU A 25 13.95 3.54 4.30
CA LEU A 25 14.71 3.55 3.05
C LEU A 25 14.97 2.14 2.52
N ASP A 26 15.32 1.20 3.41
CA ASP A 26 15.48 -0.22 3.11
C ASP A 26 14.23 -0.87 2.51
N ARG A 27 13.04 -0.36 2.85
CA ARG A 27 11.76 -0.80 2.27
C ARG A 27 11.44 -0.12 0.94
N GLY A 28 12.38 0.67 0.42
CA GLY A 28 12.26 1.37 -0.85
C GLY A 28 11.34 2.58 -0.79
N HIS A 29 11.03 3.12 0.39
CA HIS A 29 10.26 4.35 0.51
C HIS A 29 11.11 5.58 0.16
N GLN A 30 10.45 6.62 -0.35
CA GLN A 30 11.04 7.96 -0.42
C GLN A 30 10.77 8.68 0.90
N VAL A 31 11.82 9.11 1.58
CA VAL A 31 11.72 9.75 2.89
C VAL A 31 12.10 11.22 2.76
N HIS A 32 11.23 12.10 3.26
CA HIS A 32 11.52 13.51 3.44
C HIS A 32 11.57 13.83 4.93
N VAL A 33 12.61 14.52 5.40
CA VAL A 33 12.75 14.91 6.81
C VAL A 33 12.64 16.42 6.92
N LEU A 34 11.80 16.89 7.85
CA LEU A 34 11.71 18.28 8.28
C LEU A 34 12.25 18.40 9.71
N CYS A 35 13.38 19.09 9.88
CA CYS A 35 14.07 19.20 11.16
C CYS A 35 14.70 20.58 11.39
N LEU A 36 15.25 20.83 12.58
CA LEU A 36 16.02 22.04 12.86
C LEU A 36 17.39 22.01 12.18
N ARG A 37 18.01 23.19 12.04
CA ARG A 37 19.30 23.40 11.39
C ARG A 37 20.41 23.72 12.40
N GLU A 38 21.50 22.98 12.37
CA GLU A 38 22.73 23.32 13.10
C GLU A 38 23.61 24.34 12.35
N PRO A 39 24.49 25.09 13.06
CA PRO A 39 25.51 25.90 12.41
C PRO A 39 26.36 25.06 11.44
N GLY A 40 26.59 25.58 10.23
CA GLY A 40 27.40 24.90 9.21
C GLY A 40 26.64 23.87 8.35
N GLU A 41 25.43 23.45 8.73
CA GLU A 41 24.66 22.50 7.92
C GLU A 41 24.00 23.16 6.70
N PRO A 42 23.88 22.44 5.57
CA PRO A 42 23.14 22.92 4.41
C PRO A 42 21.63 22.94 4.70
N MET A 43 20.93 23.96 4.20
CA MET A 43 19.47 24.12 4.38
C MET A 43 18.67 22.95 3.76
N ARG A 44 19.20 22.35 2.70
CA ARG A 44 18.62 21.17 2.06
C ARG A 44 19.71 20.20 1.67
N GLU A 45 19.42 18.93 1.86
CA GLU A 45 20.32 17.84 1.56
C GLU A 45 19.54 16.69 0.91
N ARG A 46 20.15 15.98 -0.04
CA ARG A 46 19.54 14.83 -0.72
C ARG A 46 20.55 13.70 -0.83
N ARG A 47 20.16 12.50 -0.43
CA ARG A 47 20.97 11.28 -0.50
C ARG A 47 20.03 10.11 -0.78
N ASN A 48 20.28 9.29 -1.82
CA ASN A 48 19.59 8.02 -2.12
C ASN A 48 18.21 7.79 -1.46
N GLY A 49 17.15 8.40 -2.00
CA GLY A 49 15.77 8.23 -1.49
C GLY A 49 15.40 9.10 -0.28
N LEU A 50 16.38 9.70 0.40
CA LEU A 50 16.24 10.65 1.51
C LEU A 50 16.40 12.10 1.04
N THR A 51 15.49 12.97 1.46
CA THR A 51 15.63 14.43 1.37
C THR A 51 15.50 15.04 2.75
N ILE A 52 16.46 15.84 3.19
CA ILE A 52 16.42 16.57 4.46
C ILE A 52 16.20 18.05 4.14
N THR A 53 15.21 18.66 4.78
CA THR A 53 14.97 20.11 4.75
C THR A 53 15.05 20.64 6.16
N ARG A 54 16.03 21.51 6.40
CA ARG A 54 16.32 22.06 7.71
C ARG A 54 15.73 23.46 7.83
N ILE A 55 14.89 23.67 8.83
CA ILE A 55 14.26 24.96 9.14
C ILE A 55 15.31 25.82 9.88
N PRO A 56 15.60 27.05 9.40
CA PRO A 56 16.68 27.90 9.94
C PRO A 56 16.24 28.57 11.26
N MET A 57 16.02 27.75 12.28
CA MET A 57 15.64 28.18 13.62
C MET A 57 16.55 27.50 14.64
N ARG A 58 16.71 28.14 15.81
CA ARG A 58 17.50 27.62 16.92
C ARG A 58 16.68 27.63 18.19
N HIS A 59 16.85 26.59 18.99
CA HIS A 59 16.49 26.65 20.40
C HIS A 59 17.59 27.36 21.16
N THR A 60 17.21 28.41 21.88
CA THR A 60 18.19 29.18 22.66
C THR A 60 18.42 28.47 24.00
N ALA A 61 19.68 28.10 24.27
CA ALA A 61 20.07 27.54 25.56
C ALA A 61 19.78 28.58 26.67
N GLY A 62 19.21 28.14 27.80
CA GLY A 62 18.84 29.04 28.90
C GLY A 62 17.64 29.98 28.63
N ALA A 63 16.92 29.82 27.52
CA ALA A 63 15.73 30.63 27.23
C ALA A 63 14.64 30.53 28.31
N THR A 64 13.95 31.65 28.53
CA THR A 64 12.74 31.70 29.38
C THR A 64 11.65 30.79 28.83
N THR A 65 10.74 30.32 29.70
CA THR A 65 9.61 29.46 29.32
C THR A 65 8.77 30.05 28.18
N ALA A 66 8.50 31.36 28.22
CA ALA A 66 7.76 32.06 27.18
C ALA A 66 8.49 32.07 25.83
N ARG A 67 9.82 32.29 25.84
CA ARG A 67 10.63 32.26 24.62
C ARG A 67 10.67 30.86 24.03
N ARG A 68 10.80 29.82 24.85
CA ARG A 68 10.82 28.42 24.42
C ARG A 68 9.48 28.01 23.80
N LEU A 69 8.35 28.42 24.41
CA LEU A 69 7.03 28.22 23.83
C LEU A 69 6.89 28.92 22.47
N PHE A 70 7.37 30.16 22.33
CA PHE A 70 7.37 30.87 21.07
C PHE A 70 8.19 30.17 19.98
N GLU A 71 9.37 29.65 20.33
CA GLU A 71 10.21 28.87 19.41
C GLU A 71 9.50 27.59 18.92
N TYR A 72 8.79 26.87 19.80
CA TYR A 72 7.98 25.71 19.42
C TYR A 72 6.81 26.09 18.51
N ILE A 73 6.10 27.19 18.78
CA ILE A 73 5.00 27.67 17.93
C ILE A 73 5.53 28.03 16.54
N LEU A 74 6.65 28.75 16.46
CA LEU A 74 7.20 29.15 15.17
C LEU A 74 7.69 27.93 14.37
N PHE A 75 8.29 26.92 15.02
CA PHE A 75 8.63 25.67 14.36
C PHE A 75 7.38 24.93 13.88
N PHE A 76 6.35 24.83 14.71
CA PHE A 76 5.07 24.22 14.36
C PHE A 76 4.47 24.85 13.08
N LEU A 77 4.45 26.19 13.01
CA LEU A 77 3.95 26.91 11.83
C LEU A 77 4.81 26.62 10.59
N ALA A 78 6.14 26.68 10.73
CA ALA A 78 7.06 26.41 9.62
C ALA A 78 6.97 24.95 9.13
N ALA A 79 6.86 23.99 10.05
CA ALA A 79 6.67 22.57 9.74
C ALA A 79 5.32 22.33 9.06
N SER A 80 4.24 22.98 9.53
CA SER A 80 2.90 22.90 8.93
C SER A 80 2.90 23.39 7.49
N VAL A 81 3.51 24.55 7.23
CA VAL A 81 3.69 25.09 5.88
C VAL A 81 4.56 24.15 5.04
N GLY A 82 5.68 23.68 5.59
CA GLY A 82 6.63 22.79 4.92
C GLY A 82 6.00 21.48 4.48
N VAL A 83 5.35 20.74 5.39
CA VAL A 83 4.72 19.45 5.08
C VAL A 83 3.53 19.61 4.15
N THR A 84 2.77 20.69 4.30
CA THR A 84 1.65 21.00 3.40
C THR A 84 2.16 21.30 1.99
N ALA A 85 3.17 22.15 1.86
CA ALA A 85 3.79 22.45 0.56
C ALA A 85 4.35 21.19 -0.09
N LEU A 86 5.03 20.32 0.67
CA LEU A 86 5.51 19.04 0.18
C LEU A 86 4.37 18.15 -0.33
N HIS A 87 3.30 18.02 0.45
CA HIS A 87 2.14 17.23 0.08
C HIS A 87 1.43 17.75 -1.18
N LEU A 88 1.32 19.07 -1.34
CA LEU A 88 0.74 19.70 -2.52
C LEU A 88 1.59 19.52 -3.78
N HIS A 89 2.92 19.51 -3.66
CA HIS A 89 3.80 19.25 -4.79
C HIS A 89 3.81 17.77 -5.18
N ARG A 90 3.83 16.87 -4.19
CA ARG A 90 3.75 15.43 -4.35
C ARG A 90 3.02 14.83 -3.16
N ARG A 91 1.90 14.17 -3.41
CA ARG A 91 1.08 13.54 -2.37
C ARG A 91 1.94 12.61 -1.51
N LEU A 92 1.91 12.85 -0.21
CA LEU A 92 2.53 12.01 0.83
C LEU A 92 1.53 10.91 1.21
N ASP A 93 2.05 9.70 1.42
CA ASP A 93 1.25 8.55 1.86
C ASP A 93 1.21 8.48 3.40
N LEU A 94 2.30 8.89 4.04
CA LEU A 94 2.46 8.90 5.50
C LEU A 94 3.19 10.17 5.96
N VAL A 95 2.69 10.76 7.04
CA VAL A 95 3.41 11.78 7.83
C VAL A 95 3.69 11.20 9.20
N GLN A 96 4.97 10.93 9.48
CA GLN A 96 5.43 10.59 10.82
C GLN A 96 5.82 11.87 11.56
N VAL A 97 5.36 12.03 12.79
CA VAL A 97 5.74 13.15 13.64
C VAL A 97 6.36 12.60 14.92
N ASN A 98 7.63 12.94 15.14
CA ASN A 98 8.35 12.58 16.36
C ASN A 98 8.17 13.72 17.35
N SER A 99 7.46 13.43 18.45
CA SER A 99 7.02 14.43 19.42
C SER A 99 8.18 15.14 20.12
N LEU A 100 8.01 16.45 20.23
CA LEU A 100 8.37 17.36 21.33
C LEU A 100 8.16 18.81 20.82
N PRO A 101 7.04 19.50 21.15
CA PRO A 101 5.89 19.06 21.93
C PRO A 101 4.90 18.20 21.12
N ASP A 102 4.00 17.49 21.80
CA ASP A 102 2.97 16.63 21.18
C ASP A 102 2.04 17.36 20.22
N ALA A 103 1.86 18.67 20.40
CA ALA A 103 1.09 19.50 19.48
C ALA A 103 1.64 19.48 18.04
N LEU A 104 2.91 19.10 17.85
CA LEU A 104 3.54 19.05 16.54
C LEU A 104 2.80 18.14 15.56
N VAL A 105 2.10 17.11 16.06
CA VAL A 105 1.32 16.20 15.21
C VAL A 105 0.28 16.92 14.36
N PHE A 106 -0.28 18.03 14.86
CA PHE A 106 -1.29 18.81 14.15
C PHE A 106 -0.72 19.55 12.92
N SER A 107 0.60 19.62 12.75
CA SER A 107 1.21 20.11 11.51
C SER A 107 0.84 19.25 10.30
N ALA A 108 0.48 17.99 10.53
CA ALA A 108 0.00 17.07 9.52
C ALA A 108 -1.50 17.23 9.20
N LEU A 109 -2.21 18.23 9.74
CA LEU A 109 -3.66 18.42 9.53
C LEU A 109 -4.05 18.44 8.04
N ILE A 110 -3.40 19.27 7.23
CA ILE A 110 -3.72 19.37 5.81
C ILE A 110 -3.37 18.09 5.05
N PRO A 111 -2.16 17.50 5.19
CA PRO A 111 -1.87 16.18 4.63
C PRO A 111 -2.88 15.10 5.04
N ARG A 112 -3.29 15.06 6.32
CA ARG A 112 -4.25 14.10 6.86
C ARG A 112 -5.61 14.22 6.19
N LEU A 113 -6.14 15.44 6.10
CA LEU A 113 -7.42 15.72 5.43
C LEU A 113 -7.36 15.40 3.92
N ALA A 114 -6.18 15.52 3.31
CA ALA A 114 -5.91 15.13 1.93
C ALA A 114 -5.57 13.63 1.75
N GLY A 115 -5.69 12.83 2.82
CA GLY A 115 -5.62 11.38 2.82
C GLY A 115 -4.24 10.75 3.09
N ALA A 116 -3.26 11.53 3.54
CA ALA A 116 -2.06 10.96 4.15
C ALA A 116 -2.40 10.35 5.52
N ARG A 117 -1.79 9.22 5.87
CA ARG A 117 -1.85 8.72 7.24
C ARG A 117 -0.91 9.48 8.15
N VAL A 118 -1.21 9.50 9.44
CA VAL A 118 -0.40 10.15 10.46
C VAL A 118 0.06 9.14 11.50
N LEU A 119 1.38 8.98 11.62
CA LEU A 119 2.04 8.21 12.67
C LEU A 119 2.62 9.18 13.69
N LEU A 120 2.26 9.02 14.96
CA LEU A 120 2.83 9.80 16.06
C LEU A 120 3.82 8.95 16.84
N ASP A 121 5.07 9.41 16.96
CA ASP A 121 6.10 8.78 17.78
C ASP A 121 6.24 9.53 19.12
N LEU A 122 5.66 8.94 20.18
CA LEU A 122 5.67 9.43 21.55
C LEU A 122 6.84 8.83 22.32
N GLN A 123 7.95 9.56 22.36
CA GLN A 123 9.18 9.17 23.04
C GLN A 123 9.15 9.47 24.54
N GLU A 124 8.38 10.48 24.95
CA GLU A 124 8.34 10.99 26.31
C GLU A 124 6.88 11.13 26.78
N PRO A 125 6.55 10.75 28.03
CA PRO A 125 5.28 11.10 28.63
C PRO A 125 5.33 12.58 29.05
N MET A 126 4.79 13.44 28.19
CA MET A 126 4.92 14.90 28.31
C MET A 126 4.39 15.49 29.61
N PRO A 127 3.28 15.01 30.20
CA PRO A 127 2.82 15.48 31.51
C PRO A 127 3.85 15.25 32.61
N GLU A 128 4.38 14.04 32.74
CA GLU A 128 5.41 13.70 33.73
C GLU A 128 6.72 14.45 33.48
N PHE A 129 7.11 14.61 32.21
CA PHE A 129 8.26 15.44 31.85
C PHE A 129 8.05 16.91 32.27
N PHE A 130 6.84 17.43 32.07
CA PHE A 130 6.50 18.80 32.43
C PHE A 130 6.44 19.01 33.94
N GLU A 131 5.88 18.07 34.70
CA GLU A 131 5.89 18.06 36.17
C GLU A 131 7.34 18.15 36.70
N THR A 132 8.22 17.26 36.22
CA THR A 132 9.62 17.23 36.67
C THR A 132 10.40 18.49 36.30
N LYS A 133 10.11 19.11 35.15
CA LYS A 133 10.75 20.38 34.72
C LYS A 133 10.22 21.62 35.41
N SER A 134 8.92 21.64 35.76
CA SER A 134 8.23 22.83 36.30
C SER A 134 8.08 22.80 37.83
N GLY A 135 8.20 21.63 38.45
CA GLY A 135 7.92 21.43 39.87
C GLY A 135 6.43 21.48 40.22
N LEU A 136 5.54 21.44 39.22
CA LEU A 136 4.08 21.47 39.40
C LEU A 136 3.53 20.06 39.60
N ASP A 137 2.42 19.95 40.33
CA ASP A 137 1.71 18.69 40.55
C ASP A 137 0.66 18.38 39.47
N ASP A 138 0.17 17.14 39.49
CA ASP A 138 -0.83 16.59 38.54
C ASP A 138 -2.19 17.31 38.59
N ARG A 139 -2.50 18.04 39.66
CA ARG A 139 -3.74 18.81 39.84
C ARG A 139 -3.68 20.18 39.21
N HIS A 140 -2.47 20.69 38.96
CA HIS A 140 -2.28 22.01 38.40
C HIS A 140 -2.88 22.13 36.99
N LEU A 141 -3.56 23.25 36.70
CA LEU A 141 -4.25 23.47 35.43
C LEU A 141 -3.32 23.32 34.22
N ALA A 142 -2.07 23.78 34.33
CA ALA A 142 -1.07 23.65 33.29
C ALA A 142 -0.77 22.17 32.96
N VAL A 143 -0.61 21.31 33.96
CA VAL A 143 -0.37 19.87 33.76
C VAL A 143 -1.59 19.22 33.12
N ARG A 144 -2.79 19.56 33.58
CA ARG A 144 -4.05 19.08 32.98
C ARG A 144 -4.21 19.48 31.51
N LEU A 145 -3.73 20.66 31.11
CA LEU A 145 -3.71 21.09 29.71
C LEU A 145 -2.71 20.27 28.88
N VAL A 146 -1.54 19.94 29.43
CA VAL A 146 -0.57 19.04 28.77
C VAL A 146 -1.16 17.65 28.60
N VAL A 147 -1.85 17.11 29.61
CA VAL A 147 -2.58 15.83 29.51
C VAL A 147 -3.65 15.90 28.42
N ALA A 148 -4.46 16.96 28.38
CA ALA A 148 -5.48 17.12 27.35
C ALA A 148 -4.88 17.21 25.94
N LEU A 149 -3.73 17.88 25.80
CA LEU A 149 -3.00 17.99 24.54
C LEU A 149 -2.42 16.64 24.11
N GLU A 150 -1.78 15.89 25.01
CA GLU A 150 -1.30 14.52 24.77
C GLU A 150 -2.43 13.63 24.23
N GLN A 151 -3.58 13.63 24.92
CA GLN A 151 -4.74 12.81 24.52
C GLN A 151 -5.33 13.28 23.18
N ALA A 152 -5.38 14.58 22.92
CA ALA A 152 -5.82 15.12 21.64
C ALA A 152 -4.86 14.74 20.50
N SER A 153 -3.55 14.80 20.74
CA SER A 153 -2.50 14.42 19.79
C SER A 153 -2.55 12.93 19.48
N ILE A 154 -2.68 12.09 20.52
CA ILE A 154 -2.93 10.66 20.35
C ILE A 154 -4.17 10.48 19.48
N ARG A 155 -5.33 11.01 19.87
CA ARG A 155 -6.61 10.86 19.14
C ARG A 155 -6.50 11.29 17.67
N PHE A 156 -5.74 12.34 17.38
CA PHE A 156 -5.52 12.84 16.04
C PHE A 156 -4.69 11.90 15.15
N ALA A 157 -3.77 11.12 15.70
CA ALA A 157 -2.95 10.18 14.94
C ALA A 157 -3.72 8.91 14.52
N ASP A 158 -3.41 8.35 13.34
CA ASP A 158 -3.97 7.07 12.88
C ASP A 158 -3.36 5.88 13.62
N ALA A 159 -2.05 5.94 13.90
CA ALA A 159 -1.38 5.05 14.84
C ALA A 159 -0.32 5.81 15.64
N VAL A 160 0.04 5.25 16.77
CA VAL A 160 1.01 5.80 17.69
C VAL A 160 2.07 4.74 17.99
N ILE A 161 3.34 5.13 18.01
CA ILE A 161 4.40 4.32 18.59
C ILE A 161 4.93 4.96 19.87
N THR A 162 5.34 4.13 20.82
CA THR A 162 5.94 4.57 22.08
C THR A 162 7.02 3.59 22.55
N VAL A 163 7.77 3.92 23.60
CA VAL A 163 9.00 3.21 23.97
C VAL A 163 8.83 2.12 25.04
N THR A 164 7.82 2.22 25.90
CA THR A 164 7.58 1.25 26.99
C THR A 164 6.11 0.87 27.12
N GLU A 165 5.82 -0.31 27.66
CA GLU A 165 4.44 -0.72 27.94
C GLU A 165 3.84 0.13 29.07
N GLN A 166 4.67 0.61 30.00
CA GLN A 166 4.27 1.54 31.06
C GLN A 166 3.70 2.83 30.49
N MET A 167 4.39 3.43 29.51
CA MET A 167 3.87 4.63 28.84
C MET A 167 2.56 4.35 28.12
N ARG A 168 2.46 3.22 27.41
CA ARG A 168 1.22 2.80 26.75
C ARG A 168 0.06 2.66 27.74
N GLN A 169 0.30 2.06 28.91
CA GLN A 169 -0.69 1.93 29.97
C GLN A 169 -1.06 3.28 30.57
N THR A 170 -0.09 4.16 30.83
CA THR A 170 -0.33 5.53 31.32
C THR A 170 -1.20 6.33 30.34
N PHE A 171 -0.91 6.26 29.04
CA PHE A 171 -1.74 6.88 28.01
C PHE A 171 -3.15 6.30 28.01
N GLY A 172 -3.28 4.97 28.11
CA GLY A 172 -4.57 4.28 28.18
C GLY A 172 -5.41 4.67 29.41
N ALA A 173 -4.77 4.77 30.57
CA ALA A 173 -5.42 5.20 31.82
C ALA A 173 -5.99 6.62 31.74
N ARG A 174 -5.46 7.46 30.84
CA ARG A 174 -5.94 8.82 30.53
C ARG A 174 -7.01 8.87 29.44
N GLY A 175 -7.39 7.73 28.88
CA GLY A 175 -8.45 7.62 27.87
C GLY A 175 -7.98 7.36 26.44
N ALA A 176 -6.69 7.11 26.22
CA ALA A 176 -6.19 6.74 24.89
C ALA A 176 -6.65 5.33 24.51
N ALA A 177 -6.99 5.17 23.23
CA ALA A 177 -7.25 3.85 22.66
C ALA A 177 -5.92 3.07 22.58
N THR A 178 -5.74 2.03 23.39
CA THR A 178 -4.44 1.33 23.52
C THR A 178 -4.14 0.39 22.34
N ASP A 179 -5.16 0.03 21.56
CA ASP A 179 -5.10 -0.77 20.35
C ASP A 179 -4.34 -0.06 19.21
N LYS A 180 -4.38 1.27 19.15
CA LYS A 180 -3.61 2.04 18.17
C LYS A 180 -2.20 2.42 18.61
N ILE A 181 -1.83 2.10 19.86
CA ILE A 181 -0.52 2.39 20.43
C ILE A 181 0.33 1.11 20.37
N THR A 182 1.41 1.13 19.60
CA THR A 182 2.37 0.03 19.50
C THR A 182 3.65 0.36 20.24
N VAL A 183 4.16 -0.56 21.05
CA VAL A 183 5.45 -0.37 21.73
C VAL A 183 6.59 -0.76 20.80
N VAL A 184 7.35 0.26 20.38
CA VAL A 184 8.61 0.18 19.65
C VAL A 184 9.72 0.74 20.55
N MET A 185 10.35 -0.17 21.27
CA MET A 185 11.36 0.15 22.29
C MET A 185 12.65 0.66 21.65
N ASP A 186 13.32 1.59 22.33
CA ASP A 186 14.60 2.14 21.91
C ASP A 186 15.78 1.24 22.28
N GLY A 187 15.81 0.01 21.74
CA GLY A 187 16.90 -0.94 21.98
C GLY A 187 18.17 -0.58 21.21
N SER A 188 19.32 -1.17 21.58
CA SER A 188 20.60 -0.90 20.92
C SER A 188 20.71 -1.56 19.53
N ASP A 189 21.52 -0.97 18.66
CA ASP A 189 21.85 -1.52 17.35
C ASP A 189 23.12 -2.36 17.44
N GLU A 190 22.93 -3.68 17.48
CA GLU A 190 24.03 -4.64 17.63
C GLU A 190 24.95 -4.71 16.41
N GLU A 191 24.59 -4.08 15.29
CA GLU A 191 25.54 -3.90 14.17
C GLU A 191 26.61 -2.84 14.51
N ILE A 192 26.29 -1.91 15.43
CA ILE A 192 27.20 -0.87 15.93
C ILE A 192 27.84 -1.32 17.26
N PHE A 193 27.02 -1.79 18.19
CA PHE A 193 27.47 -2.24 19.53
C PHE A 193 27.75 -3.74 19.53
N ASP A 194 28.82 -4.13 18.83
CA ASP A 194 29.27 -5.51 18.71
C ASP A 194 30.57 -5.75 19.48
N PRO A 195 30.54 -6.48 20.61
CA PRO A 195 31.76 -6.78 21.35
C PRO A 195 32.76 -7.63 20.57
N ALA A 196 32.36 -8.35 19.52
CA ALA A 196 33.27 -9.15 18.69
C ALA A 196 34.18 -8.29 17.78
N GLN A 197 33.82 -7.02 17.56
CA GLN A 197 34.58 -6.11 16.69
C GLN A 197 35.69 -5.36 17.43
N HIS A 198 35.78 -5.52 18.75
CA HIS A 198 36.73 -4.79 19.58
C HIS A 198 37.55 -5.74 20.45
N HIS A 199 38.85 -5.51 20.51
CA HIS A 199 39.72 -6.22 21.44
C HIS A 199 39.78 -5.43 22.75
N ARG A 200 39.45 -6.11 23.84
CA ARG A 200 39.66 -5.56 25.18
C ARG A 200 41.15 -5.46 25.46
N HIS A 201 41.61 -4.27 25.83
CA HIS A 201 42.94 -4.04 26.33
C HIS A 201 42.92 -4.18 27.85
N ASP A 202 43.81 -5.01 28.39
CA ASP A 202 43.99 -5.09 29.84
C ASP A 202 44.90 -3.93 30.27
N SER A 203 44.30 -2.89 30.84
CA SER A 203 44.99 -1.72 31.38
C SER A 203 45.45 -1.92 32.82
N GLY A 204 45.06 -3.02 33.49
CA GLY A 204 45.25 -3.21 34.92
C GLY A 204 44.40 -2.28 35.80
N THR A 205 43.47 -1.52 35.20
CA THR A 205 42.51 -0.65 35.90
C THR A 205 41.12 -1.27 35.89
N PHE A 206 40.31 -0.98 36.92
CA PHE A 206 38.91 -1.40 36.98
C PHE A 206 38.01 -0.23 36.59
N VAL A 207 37.41 -0.30 35.41
CA VAL A 207 36.77 0.87 34.77
C VAL A 207 35.25 0.83 34.92
N LEU A 208 34.70 1.78 35.67
CA LEU A 208 33.28 2.10 35.66
C LEU A 208 32.98 3.08 34.51
N VAL A 209 31.87 2.89 33.82
CA VAL A 209 31.48 3.77 32.70
C VAL A 209 30.05 4.29 32.83
N SER A 210 29.87 5.58 32.55
CA SER A 210 28.56 6.19 32.33
C SER A 210 28.64 7.14 31.14
N HIS A 211 27.89 6.84 30.08
CA HIS A 211 27.86 7.68 28.88
C HIS A 211 26.51 8.39 28.67
N GLY A 212 26.51 9.53 27.97
CA GLY A 212 25.31 10.30 27.63
C GLY A 212 25.35 11.73 28.15
N THR A 213 24.20 12.41 28.15
CA THR A 213 24.11 13.80 28.63
C THR A 213 24.38 13.88 30.13
N MET A 214 25.14 14.88 30.56
CA MET A 214 25.47 15.13 31.98
C MET A 214 24.51 16.16 32.57
N GLU A 215 23.46 15.69 33.25
CA GLU A 215 22.47 16.53 33.93
C GLU A 215 22.26 16.05 35.37
N PRO A 216 21.86 16.94 36.30
CA PRO A 216 21.75 16.61 37.73
C PRO A 216 20.87 15.40 38.03
N GLN A 217 19.86 15.19 37.20
CA GLN A 217 18.89 14.12 37.34
C GLN A 217 19.39 12.71 36.96
N TYR A 218 20.54 12.60 36.30
CA TYR A 218 21.14 11.30 35.93
C TYR A 218 22.03 10.70 37.02
N GLY A 219 22.09 11.34 38.19
CA GLY A 219 22.74 10.83 39.41
C GLY A 219 24.23 10.54 39.27
N LEU A 220 24.93 11.26 38.37
CA LEU A 220 26.37 11.16 38.23
C LEU A 220 27.12 11.61 39.51
N ASP A 221 26.51 12.50 40.29
CA ASP A 221 26.96 12.88 41.63
C ASP A 221 26.95 11.69 42.59
N THR A 222 25.89 10.87 42.55
CA THR A 222 25.79 9.63 43.35
C THR A 222 26.90 8.65 42.97
N ALA A 223 27.24 8.55 41.67
CA ALA A 223 28.35 7.72 41.21
C ALA A 223 29.72 8.21 41.73
N ILE A 224 29.97 9.52 41.72
CA ILE A 224 31.22 10.10 42.27
C ILE A 224 31.32 9.86 43.78
N HIS A 225 30.22 10.03 44.52
CA HIS A 225 30.19 9.71 45.96
C HIS A 225 30.49 8.23 46.22
N ALA A 226 29.94 7.31 45.43
CA ALA A 226 30.23 5.88 45.55
C ALA A 226 31.71 5.57 45.26
N VAL A 227 32.31 6.20 44.24
CA VAL A 227 33.76 6.08 43.95
C VAL A 227 34.59 6.53 45.15
N ALA A 228 34.27 7.68 45.75
CA ALA A 228 34.98 8.18 46.92
C ALA A 228 35.00 7.23 48.11
N GLN A 229 33.99 6.37 48.24
CA GLN A 229 33.94 5.33 49.27
C GLN A 229 34.79 4.10 48.92
N LEU A 230 34.97 3.82 47.63
CA LEU A 230 35.57 2.59 47.13
C LEU A 230 37.07 2.68 46.85
N ILE A 231 37.62 3.88 46.62
CA ILE A 231 39.05 4.05 46.26
C ILE A 231 40.03 3.47 47.29
N THR A 232 39.64 3.34 48.56
CA THR A 232 40.48 2.72 49.59
C THR A 232 40.52 1.19 49.49
N THR A 233 39.46 0.60 48.94
CA THR A 233 39.30 -0.86 48.80
C THR A 233 39.66 -1.35 47.40
N ILE A 234 39.47 -0.49 46.38
CA ILE A 234 39.78 -0.75 44.97
C ILE A 234 40.65 0.43 44.47
N PRO A 235 41.96 0.43 44.76
CA PRO A 235 42.84 1.55 44.39
C PRO A 235 42.98 1.78 42.88
N GLU A 236 42.76 0.74 42.07
CA GLU A 236 42.81 0.79 40.60
C GLU A 236 41.48 1.21 39.93
N LEU A 237 40.49 1.64 40.73
CA LEU A 237 39.17 2.07 40.26
C LEU A 237 39.22 3.39 39.50
N GLU A 238 38.63 3.42 38.31
CA GLU A 238 38.38 4.66 37.56
C GLU A 238 36.90 4.78 37.17
N LEU A 239 36.34 5.99 37.23
CA LEU A 239 35.01 6.31 36.73
C LEU A 239 35.12 7.18 35.48
N HIS A 240 34.73 6.60 34.34
CA HIS A 240 34.73 7.25 33.05
C HIS A 240 33.35 7.84 32.76
N LEU A 241 33.27 9.17 32.76
CA LEU A 241 32.08 9.95 32.44
C LEU A 241 32.19 10.48 31.00
N ILE A 242 31.45 9.85 30.09
CA ILE A 242 31.55 10.09 28.65
C ILE A 242 30.36 10.90 28.16
N GLY A 243 30.58 12.16 27.79
CA GLY A 243 29.56 13.03 27.23
C GLY A 243 29.72 14.48 27.67
N ASP A 244 28.62 15.21 27.61
CA ASP A 244 28.58 16.63 27.95
C ASP A 244 27.21 17.04 28.51
N GLY A 245 27.14 18.18 29.18
CA GLY A 245 25.88 18.70 29.72
C GLY A 245 26.08 19.71 30.84
N SER A 246 24.97 20.26 31.34
CA SER A 246 24.99 21.39 32.29
C SER A 246 25.69 21.07 33.62
N ALA A 247 25.75 19.79 34.01
CA ALA A 247 26.33 19.34 35.27
C ALA A 247 27.84 19.07 35.20
N ARG A 248 28.49 19.20 34.04
CA ARG A 248 29.90 18.80 33.89
C ARG A 248 30.83 19.50 34.88
N GLU A 249 30.74 20.82 34.97
CA GLU A 249 31.60 21.63 35.84
C GLU A 249 31.35 21.34 37.33
N SER A 250 30.08 21.18 37.72
CA SER A 250 29.73 20.87 39.11
C SER A 250 30.16 19.46 39.52
N LEU A 251 30.12 18.49 38.60
CA LEU A 251 30.63 17.14 38.83
C LEU A 251 32.16 17.12 38.97
N ALA A 252 32.88 17.88 38.14
CA ALA A 252 34.33 18.02 38.28
C ALA A 252 34.72 18.66 39.62
N ALA A 253 34.02 19.74 40.01
CA ALA A 253 34.21 20.36 41.32
C ALA A 253 33.91 19.41 42.48
N LEU A 254 32.87 18.58 42.37
CA LEU A 254 32.53 17.55 43.36
C LEU A 254 33.64 16.50 43.49
N ALA A 255 34.18 16.01 42.37
CA ALA A 255 35.30 15.05 42.40
C ALA A 255 36.54 15.65 43.08
N SER A 256 36.87 16.91 42.82
CA SER A 256 37.95 17.62 43.51
C SER A 256 37.67 17.80 45.01
N GLN A 257 36.43 18.19 45.38
CA GLN A 257 36.04 18.37 46.78
C GLN A 257 36.16 17.07 47.59
N LEU A 258 35.85 15.94 46.97
CA LEU A 258 35.93 14.61 47.59
C LEU A 258 37.33 14.00 47.53
N GLY A 259 38.31 14.69 46.92
CA GLY A 259 39.69 14.21 46.79
C GLY A 259 39.85 13.02 45.84
N VAL A 260 38.94 12.83 44.89
CA VAL A 260 38.93 11.69 43.94
C VAL A 260 39.05 12.11 42.48
N ALA A 261 39.55 13.32 42.23
CA ALA A 261 39.70 13.86 40.87
C ALA A 261 40.55 12.94 39.97
N ASP A 262 41.59 12.30 40.53
CA ASP A 262 42.47 11.39 39.79
C ASP A 262 41.80 10.06 39.41
N HIS A 263 40.65 9.75 40.02
CA HIS A 263 39.85 8.55 39.75
C HIS A 263 38.62 8.83 38.86
N VAL A 264 38.39 10.07 38.43
CA VAL A 264 37.23 10.43 37.59
C VAL A 264 37.70 11.03 36.27
N VAL A 265 37.51 10.28 35.19
CA VAL A 265 37.92 10.65 33.84
C VAL A 265 36.72 11.22 33.08
N PHE A 266 36.83 12.47 32.64
CA PHE A 266 35.81 13.11 31.80
C PHE A 266 36.26 13.10 30.33
N SER A 267 35.37 12.71 29.41
CA SER A 267 35.64 12.88 27.96
C SER A 267 35.78 14.36 27.59
N ALA A 268 36.38 14.68 26.44
CA ALA A 268 36.51 16.06 25.95
C ALA A 268 35.18 16.70 25.46
N GLY A 269 34.04 16.17 25.90
CA GLY A 269 32.69 16.53 25.46
C GLY A 269 32.01 15.37 24.72
N PHE A 270 31.15 15.72 23.76
CA PHE A 270 30.47 14.75 22.91
C PHE A 270 31.46 14.04 21.98
N ILE A 271 31.52 12.71 22.04
CA ILE A 271 32.41 11.90 21.21
C ILE A 271 31.64 11.15 20.12
N PRO A 272 32.26 10.85 18.97
CA PRO A 272 31.73 9.96 17.95
C PRO A 272 31.38 8.56 18.47
N ILE A 273 30.41 7.90 17.84
CA ILE A 273 29.89 6.60 18.31
C ILE A 273 30.93 5.48 18.24
N ASP A 274 31.79 5.45 17.22
CA ASP A 274 32.89 4.50 17.08
C ASP A 274 33.89 4.59 18.23
N GLN A 275 34.22 5.81 18.67
CA GLN A 275 35.06 6.03 19.84
C GLN A 275 34.35 5.61 21.12
N LEU A 276 33.05 5.88 21.24
CA LEU A 276 32.24 5.42 22.37
C LEU A 276 32.28 3.89 22.48
N VAL A 277 32.02 3.15 21.40
CA VAL A 277 32.03 1.68 21.43
C VAL A 277 33.41 1.15 21.84
N ALA A 278 34.49 1.75 21.36
CA ALA A 278 35.85 1.38 21.78
C ALA A 278 36.10 1.63 23.29
N MET A 279 35.56 2.71 23.86
CA MET A 279 35.65 2.95 25.31
C MET A 279 34.80 1.95 26.09
N LEU A 280 33.58 1.64 25.62
CA LEU A 280 32.71 0.65 26.24
C LEU A 280 33.34 -0.75 26.24
N ALA A 281 34.00 -1.15 25.14
CA ALA A 281 34.70 -2.44 25.06
C ALA A 281 35.83 -2.60 26.09
N ASN A 282 36.37 -1.48 26.60
CA ASN A 282 37.40 -1.45 27.63
C ASN A 282 36.85 -1.14 29.03
N SER A 283 35.53 -1.16 29.21
CA SER A 283 34.88 -0.90 30.50
C SER A 283 34.52 -2.21 31.23
N ASP A 284 34.62 -2.21 32.55
CA ASP A 284 34.26 -3.36 33.40
C ASP A 284 32.79 -3.33 33.81
N VAL A 285 32.29 -2.18 34.26
CA VAL A 285 30.95 -2.06 34.82
C VAL A 285 30.27 -0.80 34.30
N GLY A 286 29.06 -0.96 33.77
CA GLY A 286 28.18 0.15 33.42
C GLY A 286 27.47 0.70 34.65
N VAL A 287 27.40 2.03 34.79
CA VAL A 287 26.66 2.70 35.86
C VAL A 287 25.47 3.44 35.30
N VAL A 288 24.26 3.09 35.76
CA VAL A 288 22.99 3.73 35.38
C VAL A 288 22.33 4.30 36.65
N ALA A 289 22.80 5.47 37.06
CA ALA A 289 22.44 6.09 38.34
C ALA A 289 21.27 7.08 38.27
N MET A 290 20.26 6.81 37.44
CA MET A 290 19.12 7.72 37.31
C MET A 290 18.42 7.98 38.65
N LYS A 291 18.15 9.26 38.95
CA LYS A 291 17.36 9.66 40.12
C LYS A 291 15.88 9.42 39.82
N ARG A 292 15.19 8.70 40.70
CA ARG A 292 13.79 8.33 40.55
C ARG A 292 12.88 9.56 40.63
N ASP A 293 11.96 9.66 39.68
CA ASP A 293 10.86 10.63 39.64
C ASP A 293 9.69 10.08 38.79
N SER A 294 8.59 10.84 38.67
CA SER A 294 7.39 10.40 37.93
C SER A 294 7.68 10.06 36.46
N PHE A 295 8.68 10.70 35.85
CA PHE A 295 9.07 10.46 34.47
C PHE A 295 9.98 9.24 34.30
N ARG A 296 11.00 9.09 35.17
CA ARG A 296 12.00 8.00 35.08
C ARG A 296 11.48 6.66 35.60
N ASP A 297 10.35 6.65 36.32
CA ASP A 297 9.62 5.41 36.62
C ASP A 297 8.87 4.85 35.40
N LEU A 298 8.74 5.60 34.29
CA LEU A 298 8.06 5.17 33.06
C LEU A 298 9.01 4.90 31.89
N THR A 299 10.25 5.38 31.97
CA THR A 299 11.22 5.34 30.87
C THR A 299 12.46 4.52 31.23
N LEU A 300 13.07 3.88 30.23
CA LEU A 300 14.33 3.15 30.36
C LEU A 300 15.48 3.98 29.79
N ALA A 301 16.67 3.85 30.39
CA ALA A 301 17.85 4.55 29.90
C ALA A 301 18.41 3.84 28.65
N GLY A 302 18.61 4.57 27.55
CA GLY A 302 19.21 4.01 26.32
C GLY A 302 20.54 3.29 26.57
N LYS A 303 21.41 3.87 27.43
CA LYS A 303 22.71 3.30 27.80
C LYS A 303 22.64 1.87 28.38
N MET A 304 21.52 1.47 28.98
CA MET A 304 21.34 0.10 29.45
C MET A 304 21.42 -0.89 28.30
N PHE A 305 20.80 -0.57 27.16
CA PHE A 305 20.79 -1.44 26.00
C PHE A 305 22.17 -1.53 25.35
N ASP A 306 22.94 -0.45 25.37
CA ASP A 306 24.31 -0.43 24.86
C ASP A 306 25.22 -1.34 25.71
N TYR A 307 25.11 -1.26 27.03
CA TYR A 307 25.81 -2.17 27.94
C TYR A 307 25.38 -3.63 27.77
N ILE A 308 24.08 -3.89 27.57
CA ILE A 308 23.56 -5.24 27.32
C ILE A 308 24.13 -5.80 26.01
N ALA A 309 24.17 -5.00 24.95
CA ALA A 309 24.74 -5.38 23.65
C ALA A 309 26.24 -5.73 23.81
N MET A 310 27.00 -4.83 24.43
CA MET A 310 28.43 -5.00 24.70
C MET A 310 28.74 -6.10 25.74
N GLY A 311 27.74 -6.59 26.47
CA GLY A 311 27.92 -7.61 27.50
C GLY A 311 28.56 -7.11 28.79
N ILE A 312 28.42 -5.82 29.06
CA ILE A 312 28.99 -5.15 30.23
C ILE A 312 28.00 -5.34 31.40
N PRO A 313 28.42 -5.96 32.53
CA PRO A 313 27.61 -5.99 33.74
C PRO A 313 27.38 -4.58 34.27
N MET A 314 26.26 -4.34 34.95
CA MET A 314 25.89 -2.97 35.33
C MET A 314 25.25 -2.87 36.71
N ALA A 315 25.53 -1.74 37.37
CA ALA A 315 24.84 -1.27 38.55
C ALA A 315 23.75 -0.27 38.13
N VAL A 316 22.49 -0.54 38.51
CA VAL A 316 21.31 0.19 38.02
C VAL A 316 20.44 0.63 39.17
N SER A 317 20.01 1.90 39.15
CA SER A 317 19.04 2.42 40.10
C SER A 317 17.75 1.61 40.03
N GLU A 318 17.21 1.20 41.17
CA GLU A 318 15.90 0.56 41.23
C GLU A 318 14.79 1.56 40.90
N THR A 319 14.24 1.43 39.70
CA THR A 319 13.03 2.13 39.25
C THR A 319 11.95 1.14 38.88
N ARG A 320 10.71 1.61 38.83
CA ARG A 320 9.59 0.80 38.37
C ARG A 320 9.77 0.33 36.92
N SER A 321 10.30 1.19 36.06
CA SER A 321 10.54 0.86 34.64
C SER A 321 11.53 -0.30 34.48
N VAL A 322 12.59 -0.35 35.28
CA VAL A 322 13.59 -1.43 35.21
C VAL A 322 13.02 -2.76 35.71
N SER A 323 12.38 -2.77 36.88
CA SER A 323 11.88 -4.01 37.51
C SER A 323 10.74 -4.69 36.75
N GLU A 324 9.92 -3.92 36.03
CA GLU A 324 8.83 -4.46 35.21
C GLU A 324 9.29 -4.92 33.81
N ASN A 325 10.42 -4.41 33.28
CA ASN A 325 10.95 -4.81 31.97
C ASN A 325 12.03 -5.90 32.06
N PHE A 326 12.71 -6.04 33.20
CA PHE A 326 13.77 -7.02 33.38
C PHE A 326 13.51 -7.91 34.60
N PRO A 327 13.58 -9.24 34.46
CA PRO A 327 13.51 -10.14 35.59
C PRO A 327 14.58 -9.85 36.65
N ALA A 328 14.27 -10.20 37.90
CA ALA A 328 15.22 -10.11 38.99
C ALA A 328 16.53 -10.83 38.65
N GLY A 329 17.65 -10.23 39.05
CA GLY A 329 18.98 -10.77 38.79
C GLY A 329 19.50 -10.53 37.38
N CYS A 330 18.94 -9.60 36.58
CA CYS A 330 19.60 -9.13 35.35
C CYS A 330 20.73 -8.13 35.62
N PHE A 331 20.67 -7.39 36.73
CA PHE A 331 21.59 -6.31 37.08
C PHE A 331 21.94 -6.35 38.57
N ALA A 332 22.95 -5.59 38.99
CA ALA A 332 23.16 -5.28 40.40
C ALA A 332 22.30 -4.06 40.77
N PRO A 333 21.19 -4.24 41.51
CA PRO A 333 20.30 -3.13 41.86
C PRO A 333 20.90 -2.27 42.97
N PHE A 334 20.54 -0.98 43.00
CA PHE A 334 20.79 -0.13 44.14
C PHE A 334 19.69 0.93 44.32
N ASN A 335 19.55 1.46 45.53
CA ASN A 335 18.57 2.49 45.82
C ASN A 335 18.88 3.80 45.07
N SER A 336 17.90 4.35 44.34
CA SER A 336 18.08 5.61 43.61
C SER A 336 18.57 6.75 44.52
N GLY A 337 19.70 7.37 44.17
CA GLY A 337 20.28 8.50 44.90
C GLY A 337 21.07 8.12 46.16
N ASP A 338 21.22 6.83 46.45
CA ASP A 338 21.96 6.29 47.60
C ASP A 338 23.36 5.84 47.16
N ALA A 339 24.37 6.63 47.53
CA ALA A 339 25.76 6.35 47.20
C ALA A 339 26.29 5.09 47.90
N ASP A 340 25.85 4.79 49.12
CA ASP A 340 26.30 3.62 49.88
C ASP A 340 25.76 2.33 49.23
N SER A 341 24.50 2.36 48.79
CA SER A 341 23.92 1.24 48.04
C SER A 341 24.59 1.03 46.70
N LEU A 342 24.94 2.10 45.99
CA LEU A 342 25.69 2.02 44.73
C LEU A 342 27.10 1.45 44.97
N ALA A 343 27.79 1.91 46.02
CA ALA A 343 29.12 1.41 46.38
C ALA A 343 29.09 -0.10 46.66
N ARG A 344 28.10 -0.60 47.41
CA ARG A 344 27.90 -2.04 47.64
C ARG A 344 27.64 -2.82 46.35
N ALA A 345 26.83 -2.28 45.44
CA ALA A 345 26.55 -2.91 44.15
C ALA A 345 27.82 -3.01 43.28
N ILE A 346 28.61 -1.94 43.23
CA ILE A 346 29.90 -1.93 42.51
C ILE A 346 30.88 -2.91 43.14
N GLN A 347 31.01 -2.91 44.48
CA GLN A 347 31.90 -3.83 45.19
C GLN A 347 31.53 -5.30 44.95
N HIS A 348 30.23 -5.61 44.90
CA HIS A 348 29.75 -6.95 44.56
C HIS A 348 30.16 -7.36 43.14
N LEU A 349 29.99 -6.48 42.16
CA LEU A 349 30.41 -6.73 40.77
C LEU A 349 31.93 -6.84 40.61
N TYR A 350 32.70 -6.14 41.45
CA TYR A 350 34.16 -6.22 41.47
C TYR A 350 34.66 -7.54 42.07
N ALA A 351 34.08 -7.94 43.22
CA ALA A 351 34.53 -9.11 43.99
C ALA A 351 34.12 -10.46 43.37
N ASP A 352 32.97 -10.52 42.69
CA ASP A 352 32.44 -11.75 42.09
C ASP A 352 32.24 -11.58 40.57
N ARG A 353 33.31 -11.85 39.82
CA ARG A 353 33.35 -11.70 38.35
C ARG A 353 32.47 -12.70 37.62
N ASP A 354 32.31 -13.91 38.17
CA ASP A 354 31.43 -14.93 37.60
C ASP A 354 29.97 -14.50 37.72
N GLN A 355 29.58 -13.97 38.88
CA GLN A 355 28.24 -13.44 39.06
C GLN A 355 28.00 -12.18 38.21
N ALA A 356 29.01 -11.32 38.04
CA ALA A 356 28.95 -10.19 37.12
C ALA A 356 28.68 -10.66 35.67
N ALA A 357 29.43 -11.64 35.17
CA ALA A 357 29.21 -12.23 33.85
C ALA A 357 27.82 -12.89 33.72
N ALA A 358 27.34 -13.51 34.80
CA ALA A 358 26.01 -14.10 34.85
C ALA A 358 24.89 -13.05 34.78
N TYR A 359 25.04 -11.88 35.44
CA TYR A 359 24.13 -10.74 35.27
C TYR A 359 24.03 -10.31 33.81
N ALA A 360 25.18 -10.04 33.17
CA ALA A 360 25.23 -9.62 31.78
C ALA A 360 24.57 -10.64 30.83
N THR A 361 24.81 -11.93 31.04
CA THR A 361 24.21 -13.01 30.25
C THR A 361 22.68 -13.07 30.41
N ARG A 362 22.17 -12.96 31.64
CA ARG A 362 20.73 -12.94 31.91
C ARG A 362 20.07 -11.71 31.30
N ALA A 363 20.69 -10.53 31.44
CA ALA A 363 20.20 -9.30 30.84
C ALA A 363 20.12 -9.39 29.30
N ARG A 364 21.16 -9.93 28.64
CA ARG A 364 21.18 -10.15 27.18
C ARG A 364 20.07 -11.10 26.72
N ASN A 365 19.82 -12.17 27.48
CA ASN A 365 18.73 -13.10 27.17
C ASN A 365 17.35 -12.45 27.38
N ALA A 366 17.16 -11.70 28.46
CA ALA A 366 15.92 -10.96 28.72
C ALA A 366 15.66 -9.88 27.67
N ALA A 367 16.71 -9.24 27.15
CA ALA A 367 16.62 -8.17 26.16
C ALA A 367 16.40 -8.62 24.72
N ARG A 368 16.33 -9.94 24.44
CA ARG A 368 16.08 -10.48 23.09
C ARG A 368 14.88 -9.82 22.37
N PRO A 369 13.73 -9.55 23.03
CA PRO A 369 12.62 -8.87 22.38
C PRO A 369 12.91 -7.40 22.05
N TYR A 370 13.85 -6.76 22.75
CA TYR A 370 14.16 -5.33 22.65
C TYR A 370 15.21 -5.01 21.58
N ARG A 371 15.90 -6.03 21.05
CA ARG A 371 16.93 -5.88 20.02
C ARG A 371 16.41 -5.12 18.80
N TRP A 372 17.24 -4.23 18.24
CA TRP A 372 16.85 -3.39 17.10
C TRP A 372 16.28 -4.18 15.92
N PRO A 373 16.80 -5.35 15.48
CA PRO A 373 16.19 -6.12 14.39
C PRO A 373 14.72 -6.51 14.64
N VAL A 374 14.34 -6.77 15.90
CA VAL A 374 12.95 -7.08 16.29
C VAL A 374 12.11 -5.81 16.29
N GLN A 375 12.62 -4.73 16.87
CA GLN A 375 11.92 -3.44 16.93
C GLN A 375 11.75 -2.81 15.54
N ARG A 376 12.75 -2.92 14.66
CA ARG A 376 12.72 -2.55 13.25
C ARG A 376 11.58 -3.24 12.51
N ARG A 377 11.35 -4.53 12.78
CA ARG A 377 10.22 -5.27 12.20
C ARG A 377 8.90 -4.72 12.72
N ARG A 378 8.74 -4.53 14.03
CA ARG A 378 7.51 -3.95 14.62
C ARG A 378 7.20 -2.56 14.04
N TYR A 379 8.20 -1.69 13.95
CA TYR A 379 8.08 -0.37 13.34
C TYR A 379 7.62 -0.46 11.88
N ARG A 380 8.26 -1.34 11.09
CA ARG A 380 7.86 -1.58 9.70
C ARG A 380 6.45 -2.11 9.58
N ASP A 381 6.03 -3.04 10.44
CA ASP A 381 4.67 -3.59 10.43
C ASP A 381 3.62 -2.50 10.71
N VAL A 382 3.90 -1.55 11.62
CA VAL A 382 3.04 -0.38 11.86
C VAL A 382 2.97 0.53 10.62
N VAL A 383 4.13 0.86 10.05
CA VAL A 383 4.21 1.72 8.86
C VAL A 383 3.52 1.08 7.66
N ASP A 384 3.76 -0.20 7.41
CA ASP A 384 3.12 -0.98 6.33
C ASP A 384 1.61 -1.06 6.56
N GLY A 385 1.19 -1.26 7.81
CA GLY A 385 -0.22 -1.22 8.20
C GLY A 385 -0.87 0.12 7.90
N LEU A 386 -0.19 1.24 8.16
CA LEU A 386 -0.67 2.58 7.82
C LEU A 386 -0.70 2.83 6.32
N ILE A 387 0.38 2.54 5.61
CA ILE A 387 0.47 2.75 4.16
C ILE A 387 -0.53 1.84 3.42
N GLY A 388 -0.74 0.61 3.90
CA GLY A 388 -1.74 -0.32 3.40
C GLY A 388 -3.18 0.01 3.82
N SER A 389 -3.37 0.67 4.97
CA SER A 389 -4.69 1.13 5.45
C SER A 389 -5.06 2.52 4.98
N ALA A 390 -4.17 3.29 4.33
CA ALA A 390 -4.44 4.60 3.70
C ALA A 390 -5.59 4.61 2.67
N GLY A 391 -6.26 3.46 2.45
CA GLY A 391 -7.52 3.31 1.73
C GLY A 391 -8.61 2.44 2.39
N ARG A 392 -8.63 2.18 3.72
CA ARG A 392 -9.66 1.33 4.38
C ARG A 392 -10.31 1.97 5.63
N PRO A 393 -11.65 1.90 5.83
CA PRO A 393 -12.33 2.23 7.10
C PRO A 393 -12.22 1.10 8.15
N ALA A 394 -12.34 1.50 9.41
CA ALA A 394 -11.96 0.76 10.62
C ALA A 394 -12.97 -0.30 11.13
N TRP A 395 -13.40 -1.26 10.31
CA TRP A 395 -14.18 -2.41 10.80
C TRP A 395 -13.58 -3.79 10.49
N CYS A 396 -12.38 -3.86 9.89
CA CYS A 396 -11.63 -5.12 9.80
C CYS A 396 -10.98 -5.45 11.15
N LEU A 397 -11.78 -5.91 12.12
CA LEU A 397 -11.28 -6.77 13.17
C LEU A 397 -11.03 -8.17 12.60
N GLU A 398 -9.96 -8.78 13.09
CA GLU A 398 -9.29 -9.99 12.63
C GLU A 398 -10.22 -11.16 12.28
N HIS A 399 -9.85 -11.91 11.26
CA HIS A 399 -10.12 -13.34 11.20
C HIS A 399 -8.79 -14.09 11.18
N PRO A 400 -8.51 -14.97 12.16
CA PRO A 400 -7.40 -15.89 12.09
C PRO A 400 -7.82 -17.08 11.23
N ARG A 401 -7.01 -17.44 10.21
CA ARG A 401 -6.74 -18.82 9.75
C ARG A 401 -6.01 -18.84 8.39
N GLY A 402 -4.99 -19.69 8.30
CA GLY A 402 -4.73 -20.49 7.11
C GLY A 402 -3.66 -19.96 6.17
N GLU A 403 -2.56 -20.69 6.08
CA GLU A 403 -1.45 -20.51 5.14
C GLU A 403 -1.91 -20.73 3.68
N ALA A 404 -1.75 -19.70 2.84
CA ALA A 404 -1.34 -19.77 1.42
C ALA A 404 -1.06 -18.33 0.95
N ARG A 405 0.22 -17.96 0.79
CA ARG A 405 0.61 -16.58 0.45
C ARG A 405 0.57 -16.42 -1.07
N LEU A 406 -0.61 -16.13 -1.64
CA LEU A 406 -0.75 -15.78 -3.05
C LEU A 406 0.20 -14.62 -3.41
N SER A 407 0.98 -14.81 -4.46
CA SER A 407 1.87 -13.78 -5.00
C SER A 407 1.16 -13.04 -6.13
N VAL A 408 1.29 -11.71 -6.17
CA VAL A 408 0.74 -10.90 -7.26
C VAL A 408 1.84 -10.11 -7.93
N THR A 409 1.87 -10.17 -9.26
CA THR A 409 2.82 -9.41 -10.07
C THR A 409 2.09 -8.56 -11.10
N VAL A 410 2.57 -7.32 -11.29
CA VAL A 410 2.10 -6.41 -12.33
C VAL A 410 3.20 -6.27 -13.37
N SER A 411 2.87 -6.46 -14.65
CA SER A 411 3.85 -6.39 -15.73
C SER A 411 3.32 -5.65 -16.96
N ARG A 412 4.18 -4.82 -17.54
CA ARG A 412 3.99 -4.16 -18.85
C ARG A 412 4.48 -5.01 -20.01
N SER A 413 5.40 -5.92 -19.71
CA SER A 413 6.11 -6.74 -20.69
C SER A 413 6.28 -8.16 -20.15
N PRO A 414 5.19 -8.95 -20.03
CA PRO A 414 5.30 -10.33 -19.60
C PRO A 414 6.14 -11.15 -20.58
N THR A 415 6.81 -12.18 -20.05
CA THR A 415 7.53 -13.14 -20.89
C THR A 415 6.56 -13.94 -21.75
N LYS A 416 7.04 -14.52 -22.87
CA LYS A 416 6.23 -15.41 -23.72
C LYS A 416 5.62 -16.57 -22.94
N ALA A 417 6.33 -17.11 -21.95
CA ALA A 417 5.84 -18.19 -21.10
C ALA A 417 4.66 -17.74 -20.22
N GLN A 418 4.73 -16.54 -19.62
CA GLN A 418 3.62 -15.97 -18.86
C GLN A 418 2.40 -15.71 -19.74
N LEU A 419 2.59 -15.13 -20.93
CA LEU A 419 1.48 -14.90 -21.87
C LEU A 419 0.84 -16.21 -22.32
N LYS A 420 1.63 -17.27 -22.58
CA LYS A 420 1.08 -18.57 -22.94
C LYS A 420 0.20 -19.16 -21.82
N ARG A 421 0.64 -19.07 -20.57
CA ARG A 421 -0.13 -19.53 -19.40
C ARG A 421 -1.42 -18.71 -19.22
N TRP A 422 -1.31 -17.39 -19.37
CA TRP A 422 -2.44 -16.47 -19.32
C TRP A 422 -3.46 -16.75 -20.42
N ASP A 423 -3.03 -16.87 -21.67
CA ASP A 423 -3.92 -17.15 -22.81
C ASP A 423 -4.59 -18.52 -22.68
N THR A 424 -3.89 -19.51 -22.12
CA THR A 424 -4.47 -20.82 -21.81
C THR A 424 -5.64 -20.65 -20.83
N LEU A 425 -5.40 -20.01 -19.69
CA LEU A 425 -6.42 -19.74 -18.67
C LEU A 425 -7.63 -19.01 -19.26
N VAL A 426 -7.40 -17.89 -19.96
CA VAL A 426 -8.48 -17.07 -20.57
C VAL A 426 -9.26 -17.86 -21.62
N SER A 427 -8.60 -18.71 -22.40
CA SER A 427 -9.27 -19.47 -23.46
C SER A 427 -10.18 -20.58 -22.93
N THR A 428 -9.87 -21.15 -21.75
CA THR A 428 -10.57 -22.30 -21.17
C THR A 428 -11.59 -21.92 -20.11
N GLU A 429 -11.34 -20.87 -19.34
CA GLU A 429 -12.21 -20.52 -18.21
C GLU A 429 -13.58 -19.99 -18.68
N PRO A 430 -14.69 -20.52 -18.14
CA PRO A 430 -16.02 -20.05 -18.47
C PRO A 430 -16.20 -18.55 -18.21
N GLY A 431 -16.89 -17.87 -19.13
CA GLY A 431 -17.25 -16.46 -18.97
C GLY A 431 -16.15 -15.46 -19.36
N CYS A 432 -15.00 -15.96 -19.82
CA CYS A 432 -13.92 -15.16 -20.41
C CYS A 432 -14.24 -14.65 -21.82
N ASP A 433 -13.51 -13.62 -22.24
CA ASP A 433 -13.68 -12.96 -23.54
C ASP A 433 -12.31 -12.80 -24.22
N VAL A 434 -12.27 -12.81 -25.55
CA VAL A 434 -11.02 -12.57 -26.30
C VAL A 434 -10.36 -11.25 -25.93
N ALA A 435 -11.11 -10.28 -25.38
CA ALA A 435 -10.57 -9.02 -24.91
C ALA A 435 -9.52 -9.14 -23.79
N GLN A 436 -9.48 -10.27 -23.08
CA GLN A 436 -8.47 -10.59 -22.08
C GLN A 436 -7.23 -11.31 -22.67
N LEU A 437 -7.25 -11.76 -23.93
CA LEU A 437 -6.12 -12.47 -24.55
C LEU A 437 -4.97 -11.52 -24.94
N SER A 438 -3.76 -12.05 -24.95
CA SER A 438 -2.55 -11.31 -25.35
C SER A 438 -2.58 -10.89 -26.82
N ALA A 439 -3.19 -11.70 -27.70
CA ALA A 439 -3.42 -11.34 -29.10
C ALA A 439 -4.32 -10.10 -29.24
N TRP A 440 -5.32 -9.96 -28.36
CA TRP A 440 -6.16 -8.75 -28.32
C TRP A 440 -5.39 -7.54 -27.82
N ALA A 441 -4.44 -7.73 -26.89
CA ALA A 441 -3.58 -6.64 -26.47
C ALA A 441 -2.76 -6.06 -27.62
N GLU A 442 -2.33 -6.88 -28.58
CA GLU A 442 -1.65 -6.41 -29.78
C GLU A 442 -2.60 -5.65 -30.73
N VAL A 443 -3.84 -6.12 -30.91
CA VAL A 443 -4.89 -5.36 -31.62
C VAL A 443 -5.06 -3.97 -31.01
N ARG A 444 -5.09 -3.89 -29.67
CA ARG A 444 -5.26 -2.62 -28.93
C ARG A 444 -4.01 -1.75 -28.96
N ARG A 445 -2.81 -2.32 -28.99
CA ARG A 445 -1.54 -1.59 -29.15
C ARG A 445 -1.50 -0.84 -30.48
N LEU A 446 -1.93 -1.48 -31.56
CA LEU A 446 -2.09 -0.84 -32.88
C LEU A 446 -3.14 0.29 -32.89
N ALA A 447 -4.08 0.26 -31.95
CA ALA A 447 -5.06 1.33 -31.71
C ALA A 447 -4.59 2.38 -30.67
N GLY A 448 -3.31 2.37 -30.28
CA GLY A 448 -2.70 3.36 -29.39
C GLY A 448 -2.92 3.14 -27.89
N PHE A 449 -3.21 1.90 -27.48
CA PHE A 449 -3.29 1.52 -26.06
C PHE A 449 -2.03 0.80 -25.58
N GLU A 450 -1.69 0.98 -24.31
CA GLU A 450 -0.63 0.23 -23.64
C GLU A 450 -1.27 -0.85 -22.75
N PRO A 451 -1.00 -2.15 -22.98
CA PRO A 451 -1.52 -3.21 -22.13
C PRO A 451 -0.75 -3.29 -20.80
N LEU A 452 -1.48 -3.64 -19.74
CA LEU A 452 -0.98 -3.96 -18.41
C LEU A 452 -1.54 -5.30 -17.97
N TYR A 453 -0.71 -6.12 -17.36
CA TYR A 453 -1.08 -7.43 -16.88
C TYR A 453 -0.92 -7.51 -15.37
N VAL A 454 -1.88 -8.15 -14.72
CA VAL A 454 -1.83 -8.56 -13.32
C VAL A 454 -1.91 -10.09 -13.30
N PHE A 455 -0.99 -10.75 -12.63
CA PHE A 455 -1.00 -12.20 -12.44
C PHE A 455 -1.02 -12.52 -10.95
N ALA A 456 -1.96 -13.36 -10.52
CA ALA A 456 -2.00 -13.95 -9.20
C ALA A 456 -1.55 -15.41 -9.29
N CYS A 457 -0.51 -15.76 -8.55
CA CYS A 457 0.06 -17.10 -8.52
C CYS A 457 0.06 -17.70 -7.12
N ASP A 458 -0.32 -18.96 -7.01
CA ASP A 458 -0.08 -19.79 -5.82
C ASP A 458 1.16 -20.64 -6.07
N GLY A 459 2.28 -20.30 -5.42
CA GLY A 459 3.61 -20.77 -5.82
C GLY A 459 3.87 -20.48 -7.31
N ASP A 460 4.08 -21.55 -8.09
CA ASP A 460 4.32 -21.47 -9.53
C ASP A 460 3.04 -21.58 -10.36
N GLU A 461 1.86 -21.83 -9.80
CA GLU A 461 0.59 -22.00 -10.52
C GLU A 461 -0.13 -20.67 -10.75
N LEU A 462 -0.75 -20.45 -11.92
CA LEU A 462 -1.46 -19.20 -12.23
C LEU A 462 -2.92 -19.39 -11.87
N VAL A 463 -3.34 -18.81 -10.76
CA VAL A 463 -4.69 -18.99 -10.19
C VAL A 463 -5.66 -17.87 -10.59
N GLY A 464 -5.14 -16.78 -11.18
CA GLY A 464 -5.97 -15.73 -11.77
C GLY A 464 -5.15 -14.56 -12.30
N GLY A 465 -5.82 -13.59 -12.90
CA GLY A 465 -5.15 -12.41 -13.44
C GLY A 465 -6.10 -11.41 -14.10
N ALA A 466 -5.54 -10.35 -14.66
CA ALA A 466 -6.28 -9.36 -15.42
C ALA A 466 -5.41 -8.69 -16.48
N GLN A 467 -6.01 -8.40 -17.63
CA GLN A 467 -5.45 -7.57 -18.69
C GLN A 467 -6.21 -6.24 -18.74
N ALA A 468 -5.52 -5.13 -18.51
CA ALA A 468 -6.03 -3.78 -18.61
C ALA A 468 -5.35 -3.01 -19.75
N PHE A 469 -6.04 -2.01 -20.29
CA PHE A 469 -5.55 -1.16 -21.37
C PHE A 469 -5.49 0.28 -20.91
N THR A 470 -4.35 0.93 -21.09
CA THR A 470 -4.19 2.33 -20.71
C THR A 470 -3.98 3.20 -21.93
N ARG A 471 -4.54 4.41 -21.90
CA ARG A 471 -4.33 5.42 -22.93
C ARG A 471 -4.26 6.80 -22.30
N LYS A 472 -3.36 7.65 -22.80
CA LYS A 472 -3.28 9.05 -22.38
C LYS A 472 -4.31 9.88 -23.16
N LEU A 473 -5.20 10.56 -22.44
CA LEU A 473 -6.16 11.49 -22.99
C LEU A 473 -5.71 12.94 -22.73
N PRO A 474 -5.92 13.88 -23.67
CA PRO A 474 -5.64 15.30 -23.44
C PRO A 474 -6.42 15.82 -22.23
N PHE A 475 -5.75 16.58 -21.36
CA PHE A 475 -6.30 17.23 -20.15
C PHE A 475 -6.82 16.29 -19.03
N VAL A 476 -7.15 15.04 -19.35
CA VAL A 476 -7.66 14.02 -18.39
C VAL A 476 -6.53 13.16 -17.80
N GLY A 477 -5.40 13.02 -18.50
CA GLY A 477 -4.29 12.17 -18.06
C GLY A 477 -4.40 10.74 -18.59
N LYS A 478 -3.78 9.77 -17.92
CA LYS A 478 -3.94 8.35 -18.29
C LYS A 478 -5.36 7.91 -17.92
N VAL A 479 -5.93 7.00 -18.71
CA VAL A 479 -7.21 6.34 -18.41
C VAL A 479 -7.06 4.87 -18.73
N GLY A 480 -7.53 4.03 -17.83
CA GLY A 480 -7.52 2.59 -17.91
C GLY A 480 -8.88 2.01 -18.26
N TYR A 481 -8.88 0.89 -18.98
CA TYR A 481 -10.04 0.07 -19.24
C TYR A 481 -9.68 -1.41 -19.13
N LEU A 482 -10.40 -2.17 -18.31
CA LEU A 482 -10.27 -3.60 -18.09
C LEU A 482 -11.55 -4.29 -18.59
N PRO A 483 -11.54 -4.86 -19.81
CA PRO A 483 -12.71 -5.53 -20.38
C PRO A 483 -12.82 -6.99 -19.95
N TYR A 484 -13.96 -7.39 -19.39
CA TYR A 484 -14.32 -8.77 -19.03
C TYR A 484 -13.30 -9.47 -18.12
N GLY A 485 -12.84 -8.78 -17.08
CA GLY A 485 -11.96 -9.35 -16.05
C GLY A 485 -12.12 -8.63 -14.71
N PRO A 486 -11.38 -9.00 -13.65
CA PRO A 486 -10.38 -10.08 -13.59
C PRO A 486 -10.89 -11.49 -13.91
N VAL A 487 -9.99 -12.37 -14.32
CA VAL A 487 -10.23 -13.81 -14.60
C VAL A 487 -9.65 -14.65 -13.47
N ILE A 488 -10.40 -15.67 -13.05
CA ILE A 488 -10.06 -16.54 -11.92
C ILE A 488 -10.13 -17.98 -12.40
N ALA A 489 -9.11 -18.78 -12.08
CA ALA A 489 -9.10 -20.20 -12.41
C ALA A 489 -10.18 -20.95 -11.62
N GLY A 490 -10.90 -21.85 -12.28
CA GLY A 490 -11.95 -22.66 -11.63
C GLY A 490 -11.41 -23.61 -10.56
N THR A 491 -10.11 -23.91 -10.58
CA THR A 491 -9.40 -24.73 -9.59
C THR A 491 -9.03 -23.98 -8.31
N ALA A 492 -9.10 -22.64 -8.31
CA ALA A 492 -8.61 -21.81 -7.20
C ALA A 492 -9.71 -21.49 -6.19
N ASP A 493 -9.31 -21.07 -4.98
CA ASP A 493 -10.23 -20.44 -4.03
C ASP A 493 -10.68 -19.08 -4.57
N ARG A 494 -11.87 -19.09 -5.18
CA ARG A 494 -12.45 -17.93 -5.84
C ARG A 494 -12.57 -16.72 -4.93
N ALA A 495 -12.92 -16.89 -3.65
CA ALA A 495 -13.11 -15.77 -2.75
C ALA A 495 -11.77 -15.08 -2.45
N THR A 496 -10.75 -15.86 -2.12
CA THR A 496 -9.40 -15.36 -1.83
C THR A 496 -8.76 -14.72 -3.07
N VAL A 497 -8.83 -15.37 -4.23
CA VAL A 497 -8.26 -14.81 -5.47
C VAL A 497 -9.01 -13.55 -5.92
N THR A 498 -10.34 -13.49 -5.77
CA THR A 498 -11.14 -12.30 -6.08
C THR A 498 -10.70 -11.11 -5.22
N ALA A 499 -10.52 -11.31 -3.91
CA ALA A 499 -10.09 -10.25 -3.00
C ALA A 499 -8.68 -9.74 -3.37
N VAL A 500 -7.75 -10.67 -3.63
CA VAL A 500 -6.36 -10.36 -3.99
C VAL A 500 -6.28 -9.61 -5.34
N LEU A 501 -6.99 -10.08 -6.37
CA LEU A 501 -7.03 -9.42 -7.68
C LEU A 501 -7.77 -8.08 -7.63
N SER A 502 -8.85 -7.96 -6.87
CA SER A 502 -9.57 -6.69 -6.72
C SER A 502 -8.69 -5.63 -6.05
N SER A 503 -7.89 -6.04 -5.05
CA SER A 503 -6.87 -5.18 -4.45
C SER A 503 -5.79 -4.79 -5.46
N ALA A 504 -5.24 -5.74 -6.21
CA ALA A 504 -4.19 -5.47 -7.18
C ALA A 504 -4.65 -4.59 -8.34
N VAL A 505 -5.91 -4.74 -8.77
CA VAL A 505 -6.52 -3.89 -9.80
C VAL A 505 -6.81 -2.49 -9.26
N ARG A 506 -7.15 -2.36 -7.97
CA ARG A 506 -7.21 -1.06 -7.29
C ARG A 506 -5.84 -0.38 -7.29
N ASP A 507 -4.78 -1.11 -6.93
CA ASP A 507 -3.41 -0.59 -6.95
C ASP A 507 -2.96 -0.20 -8.35
N LEU A 508 -3.34 -0.98 -9.37
CA LEU A 508 -3.12 -0.63 -10.78
C LEU A 508 -3.84 0.68 -11.13
N ALA A 509 -5.08 0.87 -10.68
CA ALA A 509 -5.82 2.10 -10.94
C ALA A 509 -5.17 3.32 -10.27
N ASP A 510 -4.70 3.18 -9.04
CA ASP A 510 -4.06 4.24 -8.27
C ASP A 510 -2.69 4.66 -8.84
N ASN A 511 -1.88 3.68 -9.27
CA ASN A 511 -0.49 3.92 -9.67
C ASN A 511 -0.29 4.13 -11.17
N GLU A 512 -1.10 3.48 -12.00
CA GLU A 512 -0.84 3.38 -13.44
C GLU A 512 -1.84 4.15 -14.30
N THR A 513 -3.11 4.22 -13.88
CA THR A 513 -4.17 4.73 -14.77
C THR A 513 -4.84 5.98 -14.28
N GLY A 514 -4.91 6.28 -12.97
CA GLY A 514 -5.61 7.46 -12.42
C GLY A 514 -7.14 7.41 -12.51
N MET A 515 -7.67 6.85 -13.60
CA MET A 515 -9.06 6.44 -13.74
C MET A 515 -9.09 5.04 -14.36
N LEU A 516 -9.91 4.13 -13.84
CA LEU A 516 -10.03 2.77 -14.37
C LEU A 516 -11.50 2.38 -14.49
N PHE A 517 -11.87 1.94 -15.68
CA PHE A 517 -13.17 1.38 -15.97
C PHE A 517 -13.07 -0.14 -16.08
N ILE A 518 -13.95 -0.87 -15.42
CA ILE A 518 -13.93 -2.34 -15.39
C ILE A 518 -15.30 -2.86 -15.79
N GLN A 519 -15.30 -3.75 -16.78
CA GLN A 519 -16.41 -4.65 -17.03
C GLN A 519 -16.00 -6.02 -16.48
N PRO A 520 -16.63 -6.54 -15.42
CA PRO A 520 -16.34 -7.89 -14.94
C PRO A 520 -16.74 -8.97 -15.96
N PRO A 521 -16.14 -10.18 -15.88
CA PRO A 521 -16.46 -11.29 -16.78
C PRO A 521 -17.92 -11.74 -16.60
N ALA A 522 -18.42 -12.59 -17.49
CA ALA A 522 -19.73 -13.21 -17.26
C ALA A 522 -19.67 -14.05 -15.96
N CYS A 523 -20.75 -14.03 -15.16
CA CYS A 523 -20.80 -14.69 -13.84
C CYS A 523 -19.77 -14.14 -12.83
N GLY A 524 -19.47 -12.83 -12.91
CA GLY A 524 -18.55 -12.10 -12.03
C GLY A 524 -19.23 -11.13 -11.08
N GLU A 525 -20.44 -11.43 -10.59
CA GLU A 525 -21.18 -10.58 -9.66
C GLU A 525 -20.43 -10.37 -8.33
N ASP A 526 -19.76 -11.41 -7.86
CA ASP A 526 -18.87 -11.39 -6.70
C ASP A 526 -17.67 -10.45 -6.92
N ILE A 527 -17.10 -10.47 -8.12
CA ILE A 527 -16.02 -9.55 -8.53
C ILE A 527 -16.51 -8.09 -8.53
N SER A 528 -17.71 -7.81 -9.06
CA SER A 528 -18.32 -6.46 -9.00
C SER A 528 -18.49 -5.98 -7.56
N LEU A 529 -18.93 -6.86 -6.66
CA LEU A 529 -19.15 -6.55 -5.24
C LEU A 529 -17.82 -6.31 -4.52
N GLU A 530 -16.82 -7.14 -4.77
CA GLU A 530 -15.50 -7.00 -4.16
C GLU A 530 -14.77 -5.75 -4.64
N LEU A 531 -14.82 -5.43 -5.94
CA LEU A 531 -14.30 -4.17 -6.47
C LEU A 531 -14.98 -2.95 -5.80
N GLN A 532 -16.29 -3.03 -5.52
CA GLN A 532 -16.98 -1.96 -4.79
C GLN A 532 -16.50 -1.83 -3.34
N ARG A 533 -16.20 -2.94 -2.65
CA ARG A 533 -15.53 -2.91 -1.34
C ARG A 533 -14.14 -2.28 -1.41
N HIS A 534 -13.47 -2.41 -2.56
CA HIS A 534 -12.23 -1.73 -2.91
C HIS A 534 -12.44 -0.33 -3.50
N GLY A 535 -13.57 0.32 -3.25
CA GLY A 535 -13.83 1.74 -3.53
C GLY A 535 -14.16 2.07 -5.00
N PHE A 536 -14.34 1.07 -5.85
CA PHE A 536 -14.94 1.28 -7.17
C PHE A 536 -16.43 1.61 -7.00
N LYS A 537 -16.98 2.41 -7.90
CA LYS A 537 -18.41 2.76 -7.94
C LYS A 537 -19.06 2.16 -9.18
N PRO A 538 -20.36 1.81 -9.16
CA PRO A 538 -21.08 1.46 -10.38
C PRO A 538 -20.94 2.56 -11.44
N THR A 539 -20.52 2.18 -12.65
CA THR A 539 -20.38 3.13 -13.76
C THR A 539 -21.66 3.16 -14.59
N HIS A 540 -21.96 4.34 -15.17
CA HIS A 540 -22.98 4.54 -16.20
C HIS A 540 -22.35 4.91 -17.56
N ALA A 541 -21.03 4.75 -17.70
CA ALA A 541 -20.28 5.26 -18.85
C ALA A 541 -20.39 4.41 -20.13
N ASP A 542 -21.32 3.46 -20.22
CA ASP A 542 -21.58 2.58 -21.38
C ASP A 542 -20.31 2.12 -22.13
N ILE A 543 -19.30 1.72 -21.35
CA ILE A 543 -17.99 1.25 -21.80
C ILE A 543 -18.06 -0.13 -22.47
N ALA A 544 -19.00 -0.95 -22.03
CA ALA A 544 -19.32 -2.29 -22.53
C ALA A 544 -20.83 -2.51 -22.54
N PRO A 545 -21.34 -3.45 -23.34
CA PRO A 545 -22.76 -3.80 -23.32
C PRO A 545 -23.15 -4.41 -21.98
N ARG A 546 -24.21 -3.90 -21.35
CA ARG A 546 -24.75 -4.42 -20.08
C ARG A 546 -25.57 -5.69 -20.26
N VAL A 547 -26.20 -5.83 -21.43
CA VAL A 547 -27.08 -6.95 -21.74
C VAL A 547 -26.75 -7.46 -23.14
N THR A 548 -26.79 -8.78 -23.26
CA THR A 548 -26.67 -9.50 -24.52
C THR A 548 -27.77 -10.55 -24.61
N VAL A 549 -27.78 -11.29 -25.70
CA VAL A 549 -28.72 -12.38 -25.97
C VAL A 549 -27.91 -13.64 -26.25
N ARG A 550 -28.19 -14.72 -25.52
CA ARG A 550 -27.46 -15.99 -25.60
C ARG A 550 -28.37 -17.15 -25.96
N LEU A 551 -27.88 -18.02 -26.82
CA LEU A 551 -28.51 -19.29 -27.16
C LEU A 551 -27.69 -20.43 -26.55
N ASP A 552 -28.36 -21.28 -25.79
CA ASP A 552 -27.78 -22.49 -25.21
C ASP A 552 -27.58 -23.55 -26.30
N LEU A 553 -26.32 -23.90 -26.57
CA LEU A 553 -25.95 -24.87 -27.60
C LEU A 553 -25.91 -26.32 -27.08
N SER A 554 -26.17 -26.56 -25.80
CA SER A 554 -26.34 -27.93 -25.27
C SER A 554 -27.58 -28.60 -25.87
N ARG A 555 -28.61 -27.81 -26.20
CA ARG A 555 -29.86 -28.23 -26.85
C ARG A 555 -29.64 -28.91 -28.19
N GLY A 556 -30.50 -29.87 -28.55
CA GLY A 556 -30.38 -30.62 -29.80
C GLY A 556 -30.54 -29.72 -31.04
N GLU A 557 -29.86 -30.02 -32.15
CA GLU A 557 -29.93 -29.18 -33.37
C GLU A 557 -31.38 -29.05 -33.90
N SER A 558 -32.18 -30.12 -33.82
CA SER A 558 -33.60 -30.08 -34.18
C SER A 558 -34.41 -29.13 -33.28
N GLU A 559 -34.06 -29.06 -32.01
CA GLU A 559 -34.70 -28.17 -31.04
C GLU A 559 -34.32 -26.70 -31.32
N LEU A 560 -33.03 -26.43 -31.54
CA LEU A 560 -32.52 -25.12 -31.95
C LEU A 560 -33.16 -24.66 -33.27
N TRP A 561 -33.29 -25.56 -34.25
CA TRP A 561 -33.95 -25.28 -35.52
C TRP A 561 -35.43 -24.94 -35.32
N SER A 562 -36.12 -25.67 -34.45
CA SER A 562 -37.54 -25.43 -34.15
C SER A 562 -37.79 -24.05 -33.52
N GLY A 563 -36.81 -23.52 -32.79
CA GLY A 563 -36.82 -22.19 -32.18
C GLY A 563 -36.71 -21.03 -33.18
N LEU A 564 -36.35 -21.30 -34.44
CA LEU A 564 -36.35 -20.28 -35.49
C LEU A 564 -37.77 -19.86 -35.89
N PRO A 565 -37.97 -18.58 -36.29
CA PRO A 565 -39.28 -18.10 -36.74
C PRO A 565 -39.78 -18.93 -37.91
N ALA A 566 -41.09 -19.19 -37.97
CA ALA A 566 -41.70 -19.99 -39.03
C ALA A 566 -41.36 -19.47 -40.44
N GLU A 567 -41.27 -18.14 -40.59
CA GLU A 567 -40.86 -17.51 -41.84
C GLU A 567 -39.39 -17.80 -42.20
N ALA A 568 -38.47 -17.79 -41.23
CA ALA A 568 -37.07 -18.11 -41.46
C ALA A 568 -36.91 -19.56 -41.95
N ARG A 569 -37.59 -20.51 -41.28
CA ARG A 569 -37.62 -21.93 -41.68
C ARG A 569 -38.20 -22.13 -43.09
N ARG A 570 -39.25 -21.36 -43.45
CA ARG A 570 -39.84 -21.39 -44.80
C ARG A 570 -38.87 -20.84 -45.86
N ARG A 571 -38.14 -19.76 -45.56
CA ARG A 571 -37.15 -19.18 -46.48
C ARG A 571 -35.95 -20.11 -46.68
N ALA A 572 -35.54 -20.85 -45.64
CA ALA A 572 -34.43 -21.78 -45.70
C ALA A 572 -34.59 -22.87 -46.77
N LYS A 573 -35.82 -23.38 -46.95
CA LYS A 573 -36.13 -24.36 -48.00
C LYS A 573 -35.85 -23.84 -49.42
N LYS A 574 -35.87 -22.51 -49.62
CA LYS A 574 -35.68 -21.85 -50.92
C LYS A 574 -34.27 -21.28 -51.11
N TRP A 575 -33.35 -21.45 -50.16
CA TRP A 575 -31.99 -20.95 -50.29
C TRP A 575 -31.24 -21.52 -51.51
N PRO A 576 -31.30 -22.83 -51.79
CA PRO A 576 -30.63 -23.39 -52.98
C PRO A 576 -31.14 -22.77 -54.29
N GLU A 577 -32.47 -22.69 -54.46
CA GLU A 577 -33.14 -22.09 -55.64
C GLU A 577 -32.78 -20.61 -55.82
N ARG A 578 -32.54 -19.89 -54.71
CA ARG A 578 -32.20 -18.46 -54.70
C ARG A 578 -30.70 -18.19 -54.80
N GLY A 579 -29.89 -19.23 -54.98
CA GLY A 579 -28.43 -19.14 -55.03
C GLY A 579 -27.80 -18.66 -53.73
N VAL A 580 -28.48 -18.84 -52.59
CA VAL A 580 -27.97 -18.46 -51.27
C VAL A 580 -26.99 -19.54 -50.79
N ARG A 581 -25.75 -19.15 -50.52
CA ARG A 581 -24.73 -20.01 -49.93
C ARG A 581 -24.06 -19.31 -48.75
N VAL A 582 -23.62 -20.10 -47.78
CA VAL A 582 -22.80 -19.63 -46.66
C VAL A 582 -21.51 -20.42 -46.66
N ARG A 583 -20.39 -19.74 -46.50
CA ARG A 583 -19.08 -20.38 -46.36
C ARG A 583 -18.27 -19.73 -45.24
N HIS A 584 -17.27 -20.46 -44.75
CA HIS A 584 -16.21 -19.87 -43.96
C HIS A 584 -15.40 -18.91 -44.83
N GLY A 585 -15.20 -17.70 -44.30
CA GLY A 585 -14.36 -16.68 -44.88
C GLY A 585 -12.91 -16.84 -44.47
N THR A 586 -12.03 -16.33 -45.31
CA THR A 586 -10.58 -16.28 -45.09
C THR A 586 -10.11 -14.84 -44.87
N HIS A 587 -8.80 -14.64 -44.69
CA HIS A 587 -8.22 -13.31 -44.60
C HIS A 587 -8.55 -12.45 -45.84
N ASP A 588 -8.62 -13.05 -47.03
CA ASP A 588 -8.92 -12.36 -48.29
C ASP A 588 -10.34 -11.79 -48.34
N ASP A 589 -11.23 -12.24 -47.44
CA ASP A 589 -12.61 -11.76 -47.34
C ASP A 589 -12.76 -10.56 -46.38
N VAL A 590 -11.70 -10.16 -45.66
CA VAL A 590 -11.74 -9.01 -44.75
C VAL A 590 -12.10 -7.69 -45.47
N PRO A 591 -11.62 -7.40 -46.70
CA PRO A 591 -12.09 -6.25 -47.47
C PRO A 591 -13.61 -6.28 -47.75
N SER A 592 -14.18 -7.46 -48.02
CA SER A 592 -15.62 -7.66 -48.19
C SER A 592 -16.39 -7.36 -46.89
N LEU A 593 -15.88 -7.85 -45.75
CA LEU A 593 -16.44 -7.51 -44.43
C LEU A 593 -16.45 -5.99 -44.21
N ALA A 594 -15.33 -5.29 -44.46
CA ALA A 594 -15.23 -3.85 -44.27
C ALA A 594 -16.23 -3.08 -45.16
N ARG A 595 -16.37 -3.46 -46.43
CA ARG A 595 -17.34 -2.87 -47.36
C ARG A 595 -18.77 -3.04 -46.88
N LEU A 596 -19.15 -4.26 -46.49
CA LEU A 596 -20.50 -4.60 -46.03
C LEU A 596 -20.83 -3.96 -44.68
N HIS A 597 -19.85 -3.90 -43.78
CA HIS A 597 -19.99 -3.22 -42.49
C HIS A 597 -20.16 -1.71 -42.69
N ALA A 598 -19.41 -1.10 -43.61
CA ALA A 598 -19.58 0.31 -43.95
C ALA A 598 -20.97 0.64 -44.53
N ALA A 599 -21.55 -0.26 -45.34
CA ALA A 599 -22.93 -0.12 -45.82
C ALA A 599 -23.94 -0.16 -44.66
N THR A 600 -23.70 -1.04 -43.68
CA THR A 600 -24.53 -1.15 -42.47
C THR A 600 -24.41 0.09 -41.59
N ALA A 601 -23.19 0.61 -41.44
CA ALA A 601 -22.87 1.82 -40.66
C ALA A 601 -23.57 3.06 -41.23
N ARG A 602 -23.54 3.24 -42.56
CA ARG A 602 -24.27 4.32 -43.25
C ARG A 602 -25.78 4.26 -42.99
N HIS A 603 -26.36 3.07 -43.05
CA HIS A 603 -27.80 2.92 -42.84
C HIS A 603 -28.24 3.21 -41.40
N HIS A 604 -27.45 2.77 -40.42
CA HIS A 604 -27.78 2.94 -39.00
C HIS A 604 -27.17 4.20 -38.37
N GLY A 605 -26.51 5.04 -39.17
CA GLY A 605 -25.97 6.33 -38.71
C GLY A 605 -24.79 6.25 -37.74
N PHE A 606 -23.95 5.21 -37.82
CA PHE A 606 -22.74 5.10 -36.99
C PHE A 606 -21.44 5.12 -37.81
N THR A 607 -20.31 5.40 -37.16
CA THR A 607 -19.00 5.45 -37.81
C THR A 607 -18.47 4.04 -38.09
N PRO A 608 -18.14 3.67 -39.34
CA PRO A 608 -17.64 2.34 -39.65
C PRO A 608 -16.25 2.11 -39.04
N ILE A 609 -16.00 0.88 -38.60
CA ILE A 609 -14.66 0.43 -38.21
C ILE A 609 -13.76 0.39 -39.45
N SER A 610 -12.48 0.75 -39.29
CA SER A 610 -11.53 0.76 -40.40
C SER A 610 -11.16 -0.64 -40.86
N LEU A 611 -10.88 -0.78 -42.17
CA LEU A 611 -10.33 -2.00 -42.75
C LEU A 611 -9.09 -2.48 -42.00
N GLN A 612 -8.14 -1.57 -41.73
CA GLN A 612 -6.91 -1.89 -40.99
C GLN A 612 -7.18 -2.48 -39.60
N TYR A 613 -8.24 -2.04 -38.91
CA TYR A 613 -8.57 -2.62 -37.60
C TYR A 613 -9.15 -4.03 -37.74
N MET A 614 -10.03 -4.25 -38.72
CA MET A 614 -10.61 -5.57 -38.99
C MET A 614 -9.55 -6.58 -39.44
N ASP A 615 -8.62 -6.15 -40.30
CA ASP A 615 -7.48 -6.92 -40.77
C ASP A 615 -6.59 -7.38 -39.62
N ASN A 616 -6.17 -6.46 -38.75
CA ASN A 616 -5.37 -6.80 -37.58
C ASN A 616 -6.10 -7.73 -36.61
N LEU A 617 -7.40 -7.49 -36.37
CA LEU A 617 -8.20 -8.35 -35.49
C LEU A 617 -8.29 -9.78 -36.04
N TYR A 618 -8.58 -9.95 -37.32
CA TYR A 618 -8.67 -11.27 -37.94
C TYR A 618 -7.30 -11.96 -37.97
N ARG A 619 -6.26 -11.27 -38.43
CA ARG A 619 -4.88 -11.79 -38.53
C ARG A 619 -4.32 -12.27 -37.18
N LEU A 620 -4.64 -11.59 -36.08
CA LEU A 620 -4.11 -11.90 -34.76
C LEU A 620 -4.90 -13.01 -34.03
N LEU A 621 -6.20 -13.15 -34.28
CA LEU A 621 -7.05 -14.11 -33.56
C LEU A 621 -7.38 -15.39 -34.35
N ALA A 622 -7.46 -15.31 -35.68
CA ALA A 622 -7.82 -16.46 -36.52
C ALA A 622 -6.83 -17.64 -36.42
N PRO A 623 -5.49 -17.44 -36.34
CA PRO A 623 -4.54 -18.55 -36.23
C PRO A 623 -4.73 -19.43 -34.98
N ALA A 624 -5.25 -18.85 -33.89
CA ALA A 624 -5.57 -19.55 -32.66
C ALA A 624 -7.02 -20.08 -32.63
N GLY A 625 -7.76 -19.99 -33.74
CA GLY A 625 -9.18 -20.38 -33.83
C GLY A 625 -10.16 -19.42 -33.15
N GLN A 626 -9.68 -18.28 -32.63
CA GLN A 626 -10.46 -17.36 -31.80
C GLN A 626 -11.25 -16.32 -32.60
N ALA A 627 -11.06 -16.24 -33.92
CA ALA A 627 -11.87 -15.43 -34.83
C ALA A 627 -12.37 -16.28 -36.01
N GLN A 628 -13.65 -16.13 -36.31
CA GLN A 628 -14.37 -16.90 -37.33
C GLN A 628 -15.15 -15.95 -38.23
N LEU A 629 -14.87 -15.99 -39.53
CA LEU A 629 -15.57 -15.19 -40.53
C LEU A 629 -16.53 -16.08 -41.30
N PHE A 630 -17.78 -15.64 -41.45
CA PHE A 630 -18.78 -16.30 -42.27
C PHE A 630 -19.28 -15.34 -43.35
N ILE A 631 -19.29 -15.80 -44.59
CA ILE A 631 -19.71 -15.03 -45.76
C ILE A 631 -20.99 -15.64 -46.33
N GLY A 632 -22.04 -14.81 -46.40
CA GLY A 632 -23.29 -15.12 -47.08
C GLY A 632 -23.28 -14.54 -48.48
N GLU A 633 -23.49 -15.40 -49.46
CA GLU A 633 -23.43 -15.08 -50.88
C GLU A 633 -24.79 -15.27 -51.57
N ILE A 634 -25.05 -14.45 -52.58
CA ILE A 634 -26.11 -14.67 -53.57
C ILE A 634 -25.43 -14.85 -54.92
N ALA A 635 -25.59 -16.03 -55.53
CA ALA A 635 -24.98 -16.38 -56.81
C ALA A 635 -23.46 -16.09 -56.88
N GLY A 636 -22.74 -16.33 -55.77
CA GLY A 636 -21.29 -16.11 -55.65
C GLY A 636 -20.87 -14.69 -55.25
N THR A 637 -21.81 -13.74 -55.14
CA THR A 637 -21.51 -12.38 -54.67
C THR A 637 -21.68 -12.27 -53.15
N PRO A 638 -20.64 -11.85 -52.39
CA PRO A 638 -20.75 -11.58 -50.95
C PRO A 638 -21.72 -10.43 -50.64
N VAL A 639 -22.80 -10.74 -49.93
CA VAL A 639 -23.85 -9.79 -49.54
C VAL A 639 -24.03 -9.67 -48.03
N VAL A 640 -23.55 -10.64 -47.24
CA VAL A 640 -23.52 -10.61 -45.78
C VAL A 640 -22.16 -11.13 -45.30
N ALA A 641 -21.62 -10.52 -44.25
CA ALA A 641 -20.43 -11.00 -43.58
C ALA A 641 -20.58 -10.87 -42.06
N ASP A 642 -20.30 -11.94 -41.33
CA ASP A 642 -20.30 -11.98 -39.87
C ASP A 642 -18.91 -12.40 -39.38
N LEU A 643 -18.28 -11.54 -38.57
CA LEU A 643 -17.06 -11.85 -37.83
C LEU A 643 -17.44 -12.13 -36.37
N LEU A 644 -17.16 -13.35 -35.93
CA LEU A 644 -17.39 -13.86 -34.59
C LEU A 644 -16.07 -14.17 -33.90
N THR A 645 -16.07 -14.19 -32.58
CA THR A 645 -14.89 -14.58 -31.78
C THR A 645 -15.24 -15.61 -30.73
N GLY A 646 -14.41 -16.62 -30.56
CA GLY A 646 -14.60 -17.70 -29.60
C GLY A 646 -13.66 -17.59 -28.40
N CYS A 647 -14.20 -17.73 -27.19
CA CYS A 647 -13.44 -17.78 -25.93
C CYS A 647 -14.27 -18.42 -24.81
N GLY A 648 -13.67 -19.17 -23.88
CA GLY A 648 -14.34 -19.65 -22.66
C GLY A 648 -15.62 -20.47 -22.93
N GLY A 649 -15.66 -21.22 -24.04
CA GLY A 649 -16.84 -21.97 -24.46
C GLY A 649 -18.00 -21.15 -25.04
N VAL A 650 -17.78 -19.87 -25.36
CA VAL A 650 -18.79 -18.97 -25.97
C VAL A 650 -18.32 -18.45 -27.34
N LEU A 651 -19.17 -18.55 -28.36
CA LEU A 651 -18.96 -17.89 -29.66
C LEU A 651 -19.77 -16.60 -29.73
N THR A 652 -19.08 -15.46 -29.80
CA THR A 652 -19.68 -14.12 -29.70
C THR A 652 -19.64 -13.36 -31.02
N GLY A 653 -20.77 -12.82 -31.46
CA GLY A 653 -20.84 -11.92 -32.61
C GLY A 653 -20.14 -10.58 -32.35
N ARG A 654 -19.17 -10.19 -33.19
CA ARG A 654 -18.43 -8.93 -33.06
C ARG A 654 -18.81 -7.90 -34.09
N LEU A 655 -18.71 -8.27 -35.36
CA LEU A 655 -18.97 -7.37 -36.49
C LEU A 655 -19.89 -8.05 -37.48
N THR A 656 -20.89 -7.31 -37.93
CA THR A 656 -21.81 -7.73 -38.98
C THR A 656 -21.83 -6.66 -40.05
N GLY A 657 -21.88 -7.10 -41.30
CA GLY A 657 -22.08 -6.26 -42.47
C GLY A 657 -23.09 -6.89 -43.42
N MET A 658 -23.95 -6.08 -44.01
CA MET A 658 -24.90 -6.50 -45.03
C MET A 658 -25.04 -5.44 -46.12
N ASP A 659 -25.14 -5.91 -47.36
CA ASP A 659 -25.57 -5.10 -48.49
C ASP A 659 -27.11 -5.01 -48.52
N ARG A 660 -27.62 -3.85 -48.13
CA ARG A 660 -29.06 -3.57 -48.11
C ARG A 660 -29.66 -3.26 -49.48
N ALA A 661 -28.84 -2.97 -50.50
CA ALA A 661 -29.32 -2.81 -51.87
C ALA A 661 -29.56 -4.17 -52.56
N SER A 662 -29.00 -5.24 -52.00
CA SER A 662 -29.19 -6.60 -52.49
C SER A 662 -30.51 -7.22 -52.00
N PRO A 663 -30.99 -8.32 -52.63
CA PRO A 663 -32.11 -9.12 -52.12
C PRO A 663 -31.83 -9.86 -50.80
N ALA A 664 -30.69 -9.64 -50.11
CA ALA A 664 -30.25 -10.40 -48.94
C ALA A 664 -31.31 -10.52 -47.84
N THR A 665 -31.99 -9.42 -47.50
CA THR A 665 -33.07 -9.43 -46.49
C THR A 665 -34.28 -10.25 -46.96
N LYS A 666 -34.68 -10.10 -48.23
CA LYS A 666 -35.81 -10.84 -48.85
C LYS A 666 -35.51 -12.34 -48.93
N PHE A 667 -34.26 -12.69 -49.19
CA PHE A 667 -33.81 -14.08 -49.28
C PHE A 667 -33.48 -14.71 -47.93
N GLY A 668 -33.34 -13.90 -46.88
CA GLY A 668 -33.02 -14.38 -45.52
C GLY A 668 -31.55 -14.78 -45.37
N VAL A 669 -30.64 -14.17 -46.14
CA VAL A 669 -29.20 -14.47 -46.08
C VAL A 669 -28.59 -14.20 -44.69
N PRO A 670 -28.94 -13.12 -43.96
CA PRO A 670 -28.45 -12.94 -42.59
C PRO A 670 -28.81 -14.10 -41.66
N THR A 671 -29.98 -14.71 -41.87
CA THR A 671 -30.43 -15.85 -41.08
C THR A 671 -29.69 -17.12 -41.46
N ALA A 672 -29.39 -17.30 -42.75
CA ALA A 672 -28.55 -18.38 -43.23
C ALA A 672 -27.15 -18.32 -42.60
N VAL A 673 -26.50 -17.15 -42.65
CA VAL A 673 -25.16 -16.94 -42.08
C VAL A 673 -25.16 -17.22 -40.58
N ARG A 674 -26.15 -16.69 -39.85
CA ARG A 674 -26.23 -16.87 -38.40
C ARG A 674 -26.52 -18.32 -38.01
N TRP A 675 -27.40 -19.00 -38.73
CA TRP A 675 -27.71 -20.40 -38.51
C TRP A 675 -26.50 -21.31 -38.76
N GLU A 676 -25.74 -21.07 -39.83
CA GLU A 676 -24.54 -21.84 -40.11
C GLU A 676 -23.46 -21.61 -39.04
N ALA A 677 -23.30 -20.38 -38.56
CA ALA A 677 -22.41 -20.09 -37.44
C ALA A 677 -22.83 -20.81 -36.14
N ILE A 678 -24.14 -20.93 -35.86
CA ILE A 678 -24.68 -21.69 -34.71
C ILE A 678 -24.38 -23.19 -34.85
N ARG A 679 -24.62 -23.77 -36.03
CA ARG A 679 -24.32 -25.19 -36.31
C ARG A 679 -22.84 -25.47 -36.17
N TRP A 680 -22.00 -24.61 -36.74
CA TRP A 680 -20.55 -24.72 -36.62
C TRP A 680 -20.11 -24.63 -35.15
N ALA A 681 -20.61 -23.65 -34.39
CA ALA A 681 -20.27 -23.50 -32.98
C ALA A 681 -20.61 -24.76 -32.18
N LYS A 682 -21.81 -25.33 -32.39
CA LYS A 682 -22.21 -26.58 -31.75
C LYS A 682 -21.28 -27.74 -32.13
N ALA A 683 -20.93 -27.87 -33.41
CA ALA A 683 -20.02 -28.91 -33.89
C ALA A 683 -18.60 -28.79 -33.31
N GLN A 684 -18.17 -27.57 -32.96
CA GLN A 684 -16.89 -27.30 -32.31
C GLN A 684 -16.94 -27.39 -30.77
N GLY A 685 -18.08 -27.76 -30.19
CA GLY A 685 -18.22 -27.94 -28.75
C GLY A 685 -18.40 -26.65 -27.94
N TYR A 686 -18.81 -25.55 -28.56
CA TYR A 686 -19.21 -24.35 -27.81
C TYR A 686 -20.49 -24.62 -27.01
N ASN A 687 -20.55 -24.08 -25.78
CA ASN A 687 -21.71 -24.20 -24.89
C ASN A 687 -22.75 -23.11 -25.19
N TRP A 688 -22.30 -21.94 -25.63
CA TRP A 688 -23.17 -20.77 -25.85
C TRP A 688 -22.86 -20.06 -27.16
N PHE A 689 -23.90 -19.58 -27.81
CA PHE A 689 -23.81 -18.62 -28.90
C PHE A 689 -24.33 -17.26 -28.44
N ASP A 690 -23.46 -16.25 -28.41
CA ASP A 690 -23.76 -14.90 -27.95
C ASP A 690 -23.94 -13.96 -29.17
N PHE A 691 -25.12 -13.37 -29.32
CA PHE A 691 -25.44 -12.52 -30.46
C PHE A 691 -24.80 -11.12 -30.39
N GLY A 692 -24.07 -10.84 -29.31
CA GLY A 692 -23.46 -9.55 -29.03
C GLY A 692 -24.47 -8.54 -28.47
N GLY A 693 -23.95 -7.52 -27.78
CA GLY A 693 -24.71 -6.55 -26.99
C GLY A 693 -25.99 -6.00 -27.65
N VAL A 694 -27.02 -5.83 -26.84
CA VAL A 694 -28.33 -5.24 -27.20
C VAL A 694 -28.63 -4.04 -26.29
N SER A 695 -29.49 -3.13 -26.76
CA SER A 695 -29.91 -1.99 -25.94
C SER A 695 -30.81 -2.45 -24.78
N GLU A 696 -30.64 -1.84 -23.60
CA GLU A 696 -31.41 -2.21 -22.40
C GLU A 696 -32.92 -1.92 -22.57
N ALA A 697 -33.24 -0.85 -23.30
CA ALA A 697 -34.61 -0.50 -23.68
C ALA A 697 -35.30 -1.56 -24.56
N ALA A 698 -34.55 -2.33 -25.34
CA ALA A 698 -35.11 -3.41 -26.17
C ALA A 698 -35.55 -4.64 -25.35
N ILE A 699 -35.16 -4.74 -24.08
CA ILE A 699 -35.32 -5.95 -23.25
C ILE A 699 -36.34 -5.76 -22.11
N SER A 700 -36.52 -4.54 -21.60
CA SER A 700 -37.48 -4.23 -20.52
C SER A 700 -38.90 -4.79 -20.73
N PRO A 701 -39.48 -4.85 -21.94
CA PRO A 701 -40.81 -5.44 -22.15
C PRO A 701 -40.83 -6.98 -21.98
N THR A 702 -39.73 -7.65 -22.36
CA THR A 702 -39.62 -9.12 -22.43
C THR A 702 -39.36 -9.82 -21.09
N VAL A 703 -38.74 -9.13 -20.12
CA VAL A 703 -38.52 -9.66 -18.76
C VAL A 703 -39.82 -9.64 -17.95
N GLN A 704 -40.72 -8.69 -18.22
CA GLN A 704 -42.01 -8.58 -17.54
C GLN A 704 -43.13 -9.34 -18.27
N HIS A 705 -43.09 -9.43 -19.60
CA HIS A 705 -44.09 -10.15 -20.40
C HIS A 705 -43.46 -10.83 -21.64
N PRO A 706 -43.15 -12.14 -21.61
CA PRO A 706 -42.44 -12.81 -22.70
C PRO A 706 -43.20 -12.89 -24.04
N ASN A 707 -44.51 -12.59 -24.07
CA ASN A 707 -45.37 -12.71 -25.25
C ASN A 707 -45.87 -11.38 -25.86
N SER A 708 -45.48 -10.20 -25.34
CA SER A 708 -46.10 -8.92 -25.76
C SER A 708 -45.17 -7.92 -26.47
N ALA A 709 -43.91 -8.25 -26.72
CA ALA A 709 -42.97 -7.26 -27.23
C ALA A 709 -43.00 -7.10 -28.76
N THR A 710 -43.64 -6.02 -29.24
CA THR A 710 -43.45 -5.49 -30.60
C THR A 710 -42.08 -4.82 -30.69
N HIS A 711 -41.06 -5.57 -31.07
CA HIS A 711 -39.69 -5.04 -31.21
C HIS A 711 -39.50 -4.37 -32.58
N SER A 712 -38.87 -3.18 -32.61
CA SER A 712 -38.41 -2.53 -33.85
C SER A 712 -36.88 -2.59 -33.98
N GLY A 713 -36.37 -2.77 -35.20
CA GLY A 713 -34.93 -2.66 -35.50
C GLY A 713 -34.09 -3.94 -35.39
N GLY A 714 -32.76 -3.77 -35.30
CA GLY A 714 -31.76 -4.87 -35.32
C GLY A 714 -31.71 -5.74 -34.05
N ASP A 715 -32.21 -5.24 -32.92
CA ASP A 715 -32.25 -5.95 -31.64
C ASP A 715 -33.36 -7.02 -31.62
N ALA A 716 -34.50 -6.74 -32.29
CA ALA A 716 -35.61 -7.69 -32.51
C ALA A 716 -35.15 -8.98 -33.21
N TYR A 717 -34.23 -8.83 -34.16
CA TYR A 717 -33.72 -9.94 -34.96
C TYR A 717 -32.90 -10.93 -34.12
N LYS A 718 -32.12 -10.45 -33.15
CA LYS A 718 -31.29 -11.30 -32.28
C LYS A 718 -32.14 -12.19 -31.38
N MET A 719 -33.25 -11.65 -30.87
CA MET A 719 -34.20 -12.37 -30.01
C MET A 719 -34.99 -13.45 -30.78
N SER A 720 -35.10 -13.32 -32.10
CA SER A 720 -35.90 -14.23 -32.94
C SER A 720 -35.37 -15.67 -33.02
N PHE A 721 -34.16 -15.95 -32.52
CA PHE A 721 -33.53 -17.27 -32.54
C PHE A 721 -33.86 -18.15 -31.32
N GLY A 722 -34.88 -17.79 -30.52
CA GLY A 722 -35.21 -18.50 -29.28
C GLY A 722 -34.12 -18.37 -28.21
N ALA A 723 -33.37 -17.28 -28.27
CA ALA A 723 -32.27 -16.97 -27.37
C ALA A 723 -32.78 -16.15 -26.17
N THR A 724 -32.11 -16.27 -25.02
CA THR A 724 -32.51 -15.62 -23.77
C THR A 724 -31.64 -14.42 -23.47
N ALA A 725 -32.21 -13.41 -22.80
CA ALA A 725 -31.45 -12.25 -22.35
C ALA A 725 -30.44 -12.66 -21.27
N PHE A 726 -29.19 -12.23 -21.41
CA PHE A 726 -28.13 -12.41 -20.44
C PHE A 726 -27.60 -11.03 -20.01
N ARG A 727 -27.63 -10.77 -18.70
CA ARG A 727 -27.13 -9.53 -18.12
C ARG A 727 -25.72 -9.75 -17.59
N PHE A 728 -24.77 -8.92 -18.03
CA PHE A 728 -23.43 -8.91 -17.46
C PHE A 728 -23.45 -8.31 -16.05
N PRO A 729 -22.45 -8.64 -15.21
CA PRO A 729 -22.33 -8.00 -13.91
C PRO A 729 -22.21 -6.49 -14.02
N THR A 730 -22.61 -5.81 -12.95
CA THR A 730 -22.56 -4.35 -12.86
C THR A 730 -21.14 -3.85 -13.15
N PRO A 731 -20.93 -3.06 -14.22
CA PRO A 731 -19.63 -2.49 -14.49
C PRO A 731 -19.30 -1.44 -13.44
N VAL A 732 -18.01 -1.27 -13.17
CA VAL A 732 -17.53 -0.37 -12.13
C VAL A 732 -16.46 0.58 -12.65
N GLU A 733 -16.32 1.72 -11.99
CA GLU A 733 -15.32 2.75 -12.28
C GLU A 733 -14.61 3.17 -11.00
N TYR A 734 -13.33 3.51 -11.13
CA TYR A 734 -12.55 4.10 -10.07
C TYR A 734 -11.82 5.34 -10.56
N VAL A 735 -11.75 6.36 -9.70
CA VAL A 735 -11.05 7.61 -9.96
C VAL A 735 -10.18 7.90 -8.74
N SER A 736 -8.86 7.93 -8.92
CA SER A 736 -7.89 7.98 -7.81
C SER A 736 -7.83 9.34 -7.11
N SER A 737 -8.15 10.42 -7.82
CA SER A 737 -8.18 11.77 -7.26
C SER A 737 -9.61 12.16 -6.83
N PRO A 738 -9.86 12.48 -5.55
CA PRO A 738 -11.16 12.96 -5.09
C PRO A 738 -11.60 14.26 -5.77
N THR A 739 -10.66 15.15 -6.08
CA THR A 739 -10.94 16.38 -6.83
C THR A 739 -11.32 16.08 -8.27
N PHE A 740 -10.60 15.16 -8.92
CA PHE A 740 -10.94 14.74 -10.28
C PHE A 740 -12.26 13.96 -10.30
N ARG A 741 -12.57 13.18 -9.25
CA ARG A 741 -13.86 12.52 -9.07
C ARG A 741 -14.99 13.54 -8.93
N PHE A 742 -14.81 14.57 -8.12
CA PHE A 742 -15.79 15.65 -7.98
C PHE A 742 -16.03 16.37 -9.31
N ILE A 743 -14.97 16.72 -10.03
CA ILE A 743 -15.07 17.33 -11.36
C ILE A 743 -15.77 16.37 -12.34
N TYR A 744 -15.39 15.10 -12.35
CA TYR A 744 -15.99 14.06 -13.19
C TYR A 744 -17.50 13.91 -12.91
N ASP A 745 -17.89 13.81 -11.64
CA ASP A 745 -19.29 13.71 -11.22
C ASP A 745 -20.07 14.98 -11.62
N LEU A 746 -19.50 16.17 -11.42
CA LEU A 746 -20.09 17.45 -11.85
C LEU A 746 -20.24 17.55 -13.38
N THR A 747 -19.25 17.07 -14.14
CA THR A 747 -19.31 17.03 -15.61
C THR A 747 -20.33 16.02 -16.13
N ARG A 748 -20.60 14.94 -15.39
CA ARG A 748 -21.66 13.98 -15.75
C ARG A 748 -23.05 14.58 -15.67
N GLU A 749 -23.29 15.49 -14.73
CA GLU A 749 -24.59 16.12 -14.50
C GLU A 749 -24.87 17.30 -15.43
N SER A 750 -23.86 17.78 -16.17
CA SER A 750 -23.98 18.92 -17.10
C SER A 750 -24.22 18.48 -18.56
N PRO A 751 -25.11 19.14 -19.33
CA PRO A 751 -25.35 18.85 -20.75
C PRO A 751 -24.12 19.01 -21.66
N VAL A 752 -23.16 19.86 -21.24
CA VAL A 752 -21.89 20.09 -21.94
C VAL A 752 -20.88 19.01 -21.59
N GLY A 753 -20.79 18.64 -20.31
CA GLY A 753 -19.91 17.56 -19.85
C GLY A 753 -20.34 16.20 -20.36
N HIS A 754 -21.65 15.97 -20.54
CA HIS A 754 -22.17 14.75 -21.18
C HIS A 754 -21.65 14.56 -22.61
N ARG A 755 -21.52 15.63 -23.40
CA ARG A 755 -20.94 15.59 -24.76
C ARG A 755 -19.43 15.31 -24.74
N ILE A 756 -18.72 15.86 -23.76
CA ILE A 756 -17.26 15.62 -23.57
C ILE A 756 -17.01 14.16 -23.18
N LEU A 757 -17.83 13.63 -22.26
CA LEU A 757 -17.75 12.24 -21.81
C LEU A 757 -18.09 11.25 -22.93
N GLN A 758 -19.11 11.51 -23.74
CA GLN A 758 -19.42 10.68 -24.92
C GLN A 758 -18.29 10.64 -25.95
N SER A 759 -17.59 11.77 -26.14
CA SER A 759 -16.41 11.83 -27.01
C SER A 759 -15.24 11.01 -26.45
N ALA A 760 -14.98 11.10 -25.14
CA ALA A 760 -13.97 10.29 -24.45
C ALA A 760 -14.30 8.79 -24.46
N GLN A 761 -15.57 8.43 -24.25
CA GLN A 761 -16.07 7.05 -24.32
C GLN A 761 -15.88 6.43 -25.71
N ARG A 762 -16.20 7.18 -26.78
CA ARG A 762 -15.92 6.73 -28.16
C ARG A 762 -14.44 6.44 -28.35
N ARG A 763 -13.55 7.32 -27.91
CA ARG A 763 -12.09 7.12 -27.99
C ARG A 763 -11.59 5.89 -27.23
N LEU A 764 -12.19 5.59 -26.07
CA LEU A 764 -11.87 4.39 -25.29
C LEU A 764 -12.38 3.11 -25.98
N ARG A 765 -13.58 3.11 -26.57
CA ARG A 765 -14.15 1.93 -27.24
C ARG A 765 -13.52 1.66 -28.61
N THR A 766 -13.45 2.65 -29.49
CA THR A 766 -13.10 2.48 -30.91
C THR A 766 -11.62 2.74 -31.22
N GLY A 767 -10.85 3.26 -30.26
CA GLY A 767 -9.46 3.63 -30.45
C GLY A 767 -9.23 4.89 -31.29
N ARG A 768 -10.28 5.56 -31.78
CA ARG A 768 -10.19 6.81 -32.56
C ARG A 768 -10.67 8.01 -31.78
#